data_AF-A0A2W7CV41-F1
#
_entry.id   AF-A0A2W7CV41-F1
#
_cell.length_a   1.000
_cell.length_b   1.000
_cell.length_c   1.000
_cell.angle_alpha   90.00
_cell.angle_beta   90.00
_cell.angle_gamma   90.00
#
_symmetry.space_group_name_H-M   'P 1'
#
loop_
_entity.id
_entity.type
_entity.pdbx_description
1 polymer ?
#
loop_
_entity_poly.entity_id
_entity_poly.type
_entity_poly.pdbx_seq_one_letter_code
_entity_poly.pdbx_strand_id
1 'polypeptide(L)'
;MPPMPPEDVVESTPLDAANAPETGFTVVGIGASAGGLEAFTQLLGNLPADTGMAVVLVQHLDPNHDSMLSDILGRATPMSVETATDGVAVAPNQVYVIPPNTILTLEGGQLRLRPRDASQRLHKPIDTFFESLARDRGHNSIGVVLSGGDSDGTLGLEAIKAAGGITLAQSEASAQVSSMPHMAIATGQVDFVQPPAKIAATLTRLSRHPYVSRPVAEPPDTAASDTAASDTAAPETAAVVGETETLAAIFALLKASSRVDFSQYKLTTIKRRILRRMALHHIEQIDRYRQYLQETPAEVQALYQEILINVTSFFRDAGAFDRLKKEVFPALLRDSQKLTPEGQRDLPLRIWVAGCSTGEEAYSIAICLLEFLAHQPQRPSIQIFATDVSEQSIEIARQGIYLPAKVADVSADRLQRFFVPVEGGYQVNKLVRELCLFARQNLIGDPPFSRLDLISCRNVLIYFGSALQKKVLPMFHYGLKPGGFLMLGSSETVGEFTDLFAMLDLQHKIYAKQSSARRLNLDLGESSPDRQATATPFTYQEPRPTPDLYSAADQVVLSHYGPVGVVVNGQLDILQFRGQTSAYLEPAPGRASLNLLTMAKDSLRLDLRTALYQAKQLSQPVHKTGSLREGDRLCPVAIDVLPFQPAAEGETCFLVLFATGSGDRDGDAQGEAKGAAPTLTPDTPAPDHQDVLRLQQELETTKSHLQSIIEEQEATNQDLRAANEEILSSNEELQSTNEELQTAKEEIQATNEELSTINDELYSRNADTTRISNDFQNLLGSINIPILMLQGDLSIRRFTPTAAALFNLISTDIGRPLSDINHRLIMSDLESQIVAVISTLNQHSQEVQDQDGRWYDLRIRPYRTLDDRIDGAVLVLVDVDVLKRSTEQLRQARDYAEAIVEMVSDSLLVLDADLRVVHANGQFCNAFKVLPQDTEGCLIFDLGNGQWNIAELRSLLQDLLPRNTQVENFRVEHTFDQIGPKTMRLNARQISTATGSPLILLTILDVSDRPGESLGQSDK
;
A
#
# COMPACT_ATOMS: atom_id res chain seq x y z
N MET A 1 -57.78 25.43 -31.89
CA MET A 1 -56.98 26.21 -30.91
C MET A 1 -57.35 25.75 -29.50
N PRO A 2 -56.45 25.89 -28.51
CA PRO A 2 -56.37 24.96 -27.37
C PRO A 2 -56.92 25.52 -26.04
N PRO A 3 -57.02 24.66 -25.01
CA PRO A 3 -56.09 24.76 -23.86
C PRO A 3 -55.21 23.51 -23.64
N MET A 4 -54.35 23.55 -22.61
CA MET A 4 -53.28 22.58 -22.33
C MET A 4 -53.73 21.32 -21.53
N PRO A 5 -52.96 20.21 -21.61
CA PRO A 5 -52.96 19.10 -20.65
C PRO A 5 -51.98 19.33 -19.47
N PRO A 6 -52.07 18.52 -18.39
CA PRO A 6 -51.10 18.49 -17.28
C PRO A 6 -49.91 17.55 -17.54
N GLU A 7 -49.03 17.41 -16.54
CA GLU A 7 -47.69 16.82 -16.60
C GLU A 7 -47.65 15.27 -16.56
N ASP A 8 -46.71 14.67 -17.30
CA ASP A 8 -46.32 13.26 -17.21
C ASP A 8 -44.90 13.13 -16.61
N VAL A 9 -44.72 12.22 -15.65
CA VAL A 9 -43.41 11.87 -15.07
C VAL A 9 -42.89 10.61 -15.75
N VAL A 10 -41.69 10.69 -16.35
CA VAL A 10 -41.08 9.57 -17.09
C VAL A 10 -39.87 9.01 -16.32
N GLU A 11 -40.00 7.78 -15.81
CA GLU A 11 -38.84 6.99 -15.34
C GLU A 11 -38.00 6.53 -16.55
N SER A 12 -36.71 6.86 -16.57
CA SER A 12 -35.77 6.47 -17.63
C SER A 12 -35.00 5.20 -17.25
N THR A 13 -35.31 4.08 -17.92
CA THR A 13 -34.52 2.85 -17.82
C THR A 13 -33.14 3.03 -18.48
N PRO A 14 -32.05 2.52 -17.89
CA PRO A 14 -30.72 2.61 -18.49
C PRO A 14 -30.65 1.78 -19.80
N LEU A 15 -30.10 2.40 -20.84
CA LEU A 15 -29.90 1.79 -22.16
C LEU A 15 -28.57 1.01 -22.24
N ASP A 16 -28.55 -0.04 -23.05
CA ASP A 16 -27.37 -0.90 -23.28
C ASP A 16 -26.11 -0.09 -23.65
N ALA A 17 -25.11 -0.09 -22.76
CA ALA A 17 -23.80 0.51 -22.99
C ALA A 17 -22.90 -0.34 -23.92
N ALA A 18 -23.36 -0.58 -25.16
CA ALA A 18 -22.63 -1.31 -26.19
C ALA A 18 -22.81 -0.65 -27.57
N ASN A 19 -21.68 -0.16 -28.12
CA ASN A 19 -21.52 0.66 -29.33
C ASN A 19 -21.96 2.14 -29.22
N ALA A 20 -21.18 2.94 -28.49
CA ALA A 20 -20.99 4.36 -28.79
C ALA A 20 -19.76 4.52 -29.74
N PRO A 21 -19.71 5.53 -30.63
CA PRO A 21 -18.63 5.67 -31.60
C PRO A 21 -17.32 6.22 -30.99
N GLU A 22 -16.18 5.71 -31.46
CA GLU A 22 -14.83 6.12 -31.02
C GLU A 22 -14.49 7.58 -31.40
N THR A 23 -14.82 8.52 -30.51
CA THR A 23 -14.42 9.94 -30.65
C THR A 23 -13.08 10.19 -29.94
N GLY A 24 -12.02 9.55 -30.45
CA GLY A 24 -10.68 9.49 -29.84
C GLY A 24 -9.88 10.79 -29.87
N PHE A 25 -10.33 11.81 -29.14
CA PHE A 25 -9.62 13.06 -28.87
C PHE A 25 -9.55 13.36 -27.36
N THR A 26 -8.64 14.27 -26.98
CA THR A 26 -8.32 14.59 -25.58
C THR A 26 -9.23 15.65 -24.98
N VAL A 27 -9.63 15.45 -23.73
CA VAL A 27 -10.47 16.36 -22.95
C VAL A 27 -9.70 16.87 -21.73
N VAL A 28 -9.60 18.19 -21.60
CA VAL A 28 -8.89 18.90 -20.53
C VAL A 28 -9.91 19.41 -19.51
N GLY A 29 -9.96 18.79 -18.33
CA GLY A 29 -10.68 19.32 -17.18
C GLY A 29 -9.84 20.37 -16.46
N ILE A 30 -10.38 21.57 -16.26
CA ILE A 30 -9.72 22.65 -15.52
C ILE A 30 -10.58 23.04 -14.32
N GLY A 31 -10.07 22.79 -13.12
CA GLY A 31 -10.70 23.11 -11.86
C GLY A 31 -10.17 24.41 -11.26
N ALA A 32 -11.06 25.24 -10.72
CA ALA A 32 -10.68 26.43 -9.94
C ALA A 32 -11.74 26.79 -8.89
N SER A 33 -11.40 27.71 -7.99
CA SER A 33 -12.30 28.21 -6.95
C SER A 33 -12.07 29.72 -6.78
N ALA A 34 -11.75 30.19 -5.58
CA ALA A 34 -11.36 31.58 -5.32
C ALA A 34 -10.16 32.03 -6.20
N GLY A 35 -10.34 33.13 -6.94
CA GLY A 35 -9.36 33.65 -7.91
C GLY A 35 -9.29 32.89 -9.25
N GLY A 36 -10.17 31.91 -9.48
CA GLY A 36 -10.17 31.11 -10.70
C GLY A 36 -10.34 31.88 -12.01
N LEU A 37 -11.11 32.98 -12.01
CA LEU A 37 -11.41 33.77 -13.22
C LEU A 37 -10.15 34.35 -13.88
N GLU A 38 -9.22 34.90 -13.10
CA GLU A 38 -7.98 35.43 -13.68
C GLU A 38 -7.11 34.30 -14.23
N ALA A 39 -7.00 33.18 -13.50
CA ALA A 39 -6.23 32.02 -13.93
C ALA A 39 -6.79 31.39 -15.22
N PHE A 40 -8.12 31.26 -15.36
CA PHE A 40 -8.78 30.85 -16.60
C PHE A 40 -8.49 31.83 -17.74
N THR A 41 -8.61 33.14 -17.49
CA THR A 41 -8.37 34.20 -18.49
C THR A 41 -6.92 34.16 -19.00
N GLN A 42 -5.94 34.06 -18.09
CA GLN A 42 -4.52 33.95 -18.45
C GLN A 42 -4.21 32.64 -19.21
N LEU A 43 -4.84 31.52 -18.85
CA LEU A 43 -4.62 30.24 -19.53
C LEU A 43 -5.21 30.25 -20.94
N LEU A 44 -6.50 30.59 -21.08
CA LEU A 44 -7.23 30.53 -22.34
C LEU A 44 -6.78 31.59 -23.36
N GLY A 45 -6.29 32.74 -22.88
CA GLY A 45 -5.67 33.77 -23.74
C GLY A 45 -4.26 33.41 -24.25
N ASN A 46 -3.65 32.34 -23.73
CA ASN A 46 -2.39 31.78 -24.22
C ASN A 46 -2.58 30.42 -24.94
N LEU A 47 -3.82 29.96 -25.12
CA LEU A 47 -4.14 28.65 -25.72
C LEU A 47 -4.69 28.82 -27.15
N PRO A 48 -4.08 28.18 -28.18
CA PRO A 48 -4.54 28.27 -29.56
C PRO A 48 -5.92 27.64 -29.82
N ALA A 49 -6.60 28.09 -30.88
CA ALA A 49 -7.88 27.53 -31.33
C ALA A 49 -7.77 26.20 -32.09
N ASP A 50 -6.57 25.71 -32.39
CA ASP A 50 -6.31 24.54 -33.24
C ASP A 50 -5.71 23.34 -32.46
N THR A 51 -5.89 23.29 -31.15
CA THR A 51 -5.29 22.24 -30.30
C THR A 51 -5.86 20.83 -30.53
N GLY A 52 -7.03 20.68 -31.14
CA GLY A 52 -7.71 19.39 -31.28
C GLY A 52 -8.21 18.79 -29.94
N MET A 53 -8.13 19.56 -28.85
CA MET A 53 -8.60 19.15 -27.52
C MET A 53 -9.88 19.89 -27.18
N ALA A 54 -10.74 19.29 -26.36
CA ALA A 54 -11.83 20.01 -25.70
C ALA A 54 -11.38 20.49 -24.32
N VAL A 55 -11.94 21.60 -23.85
CA VAL A 55 -11.68 22.15 -22.51
C VAL A 55 -12.99 22.21 -21.74
N VAL A 56 -12.99 21.76 -20.49
CA VAL A 56 -14.16 21.82 -19.59
C VAL A 56 -13.74 22.51 -18.31
N LEU A 57 -14.35 23.66 -18.02
CA LEU A 57 -14.07 24.50 -16.88
C LEU A 57 -15.07 24.21 -15.76
N VAL A 58 -14.56 23.81 -14.61
CA VAL A 58 -15.34 23.55 -13.40
C VAL A 58 -14.90 24.56 -12.34
N GLN A 59 -15.84 25.40 -11.91
CA GLN A 59 -15.62 26.36 -10.82
C GLN A 59 -16.71 26.22 -9.77
N HIS A 60 -16.37 26.51 -8.52
CA HIS A 60 -17.34 26.78 -7.48
C HIS A 60 -18.13 28.06 -7.81
N LEU A 61 -19.42 27.91 -8.15
CA LEU A 61 -20.34 28.99 -8.44
C LEU A 61 -21.35 29.17 -7.31
N ASP A 62 -21.77 30.41 -7.05
CA ASP A 62 -22.88 30.71 -6.14
C ASP A 62 -24.19 30.12 -6.70
N PRO A 63 -24.98 29.36 -5.92
CA PRO A 63 -26.22 28.74 -6.41
C PRO A 63 -27.32 29.70 -6.86
N ASN A 64 -27.26 30.98 -6.46
CA ASN A 64 -28.33 31.96 -6.62
C ASN A 64 -28.02 33.07 -7.65
N HIS A 65 -26.88 33.00 -8.34
CA HIS A 65 -26.46 34.02 -9.31
C HIS A 65 -26.26 33.43 -10.71
N ASP A 66 -26.82 34.10 -11.72
CA ASP A 66 -26.56 33.78 -13.13
C ASP A 66 -25.09 34.07 -13.49
N SER A 67 -24.39 33.05 -13.96
CA SER A 67 -22.95 33.08 -14.16
C SER A 67 -22.57 33.63 -15.55
N MET A 68 -22.17 34.90 -15.60
CA MET A 68 -21.66 35.56 -16.83
C MET A 68 -20.28 35.07 -17.29
N LEU A 69 -19.77 33.94 -16.78
CA LEU A 69 -18.42 33.44 -17.08
C LEU A 69 -18.22 33.07 -18.55
N SER A 70 -19.24 32.53 -19.22
CA SER A 70 -19.21 32.27 -20.67
C SER A 70 -18.82 33.52 -21.46
N ASP A 71 -19.47 34.64 -21.14
CA ASP A 71 -19.39 35.90 -21.88
C ASP A 71 -18.12 36.69 -21.57
N ILE A 72 -17.51 36.45 -20.41
CA ILE A 72 -16.22 36.99 -20.02
C ILE A 72 -15.09 36.18 -20.69
N LEU A 73 -15.13 34.86 -20.57
CA LEU A 73 -14.09 33.98 -21.12
C LEU A 73 -14.13 33.89 -22.66
N GLY A 74 -15.31 34.04 -23.27
CA GLY A 74 -15.47 34.17 -24.73
C GLY A 74 -14.86 35.45 -25.32
N ARG A 75 -14.43 36.42 -24.50
CA ARG A 75 -13.60 37.57 -24.93
C ARG A 75 -12.10 37.31 -24.76
N ALA A 76 -11.74 36.31 -23.97
CA ALA A 76 -10.35 35.97 -23.64
C ALA A 76 -9.74 34.95 -24.60
N THR A 77 -10.54 34.21 -25.38
CA THR A 77 -10.05 33.10 -26.22
C THR A 77 -10.69 33.09 -27.62
N PRO A 78 -9.97 32.64 -28.67
CA PRO A 78 -10.54 32.46 -30.01
C PRO A 78 -11.38 31.18 -30.20
N MET A 79 -11.51 30.32 -29.18
CA MET A 79 -12.38 29.13 -29.21
C MET A 79 -13.85 29.49 -28.92
N SER A 80 -14.81 28.64 -29.33
CA SER A 80 -16.19 28.78 -28.84
C SER A 80 -16.24 28.49 -27.34
N VAL A 81 -16.93 29.33 -26.59
CA VAL A 81 -17.16 29.18 -25.14
C VAL A 81 -18.66 29.07 -24.90
N GLU A 82 -19.11 27.91 -24.40
CA GLU A 82 -20.53 27.62 -24.19
C GLU A 82 -20.76 27.09 -22.77
N THR A 83 -21.92 27.42 -22.18
CA THR A 83 -22.35 26.82 -20.91
C THR A 83 -22.83 25.40 -21.19
N ALA A 84 -22.34 24.42 -20.40
CA ALA A 84 -22.70 23.02 -20.56
C ALA A 84 -24.21 22.81 -20.36
N THR A 85 -24.81 21.94 -21.17
CA THR A 85 -26.21 21.50 -21.06
C THR A 85 -26.29 19.96 -21.16
N ASP A 86 -27.34 19.34 -20.60
CA ASP A 86 -27.34 17.88 -20.42
C ASP A 86 -27.39 17.12 -21.75
N GLY A 87 -26.53 16.12 -21.89
CA GLY A 87 -26.41 15.30 -23.09
C GLY A 87 -25.61 15.93 -24.23
N VAL A 88 -25.03 17.13 -24.05
CA VAL A 88 -24.11 17.73 -25.05
C VAL A 88 -22.92 16.81 -25.26
N ALA A 89 -22.74 16.35 -26.50
CA ALA A 89 -21.53 15.66 -26.93
C ALA A 89 -20.36 16.66 -26.97
N VAL A 90 -19.26 16.31 -26.31
CA VAL A 90 -18.05 17.14 -26.29
C VAL A 90 -17.43 17.18 -27.69
N ALA A 91 -17.02 18.37 -28.13
CA ALA A 91 -16.34 18.59 -29.41
C ALA A 91 -14.92 19.18 -29.22
N PRO A 92 -13.95 18.87 -30.10
CA PRO A 92 -12.61 19.44 -30.04
C PRO A 92 -12.59 20.92 -30.43
N ASN A 93 -11.61 21.68 -29.94
CA ASN A 93 -11.45 23.14 -30.10
C ASN A 93 -12.57 23.98 -29.47
N GLN A 94 -13.26 23.42 -28.46
CA GLN A 94 -14.37 24.06 -27.77
C GLN A 94 -14.17 24.07 -26.25
N VAL A 95 -14.65 25.14 -25.61
CA VAL A 95 -14.61 25.36 -24.16
C VAL A 95 -16.03 25.26 -23.60
N TYR A 96 -16.21 24.41 -22.59
CA TYR A 96 -17.49 24.24 -21.89
C TYR A 96 -17.36 24.76 -20.45
N VAL A 97 -18.37 25.49 -19.96
CA VAL A 97 -18.40 26.04 -18.59
C VAL A 97 -19.52 25.37 -17.79
N ILE A 98 -19.26 24.95 -16.56
CA ILE A 98 -20.30 24.39 -15.67
C ILE A 98 -21.40 25.44 -15.34
N PRO A 99 -22.70 25.11 -15.45
CA PRO A 99 -23.77 25.99 -14.99
C PRO A 99 -23.93 25.97 -13.45
N PRO A 100 -24.43 27.06 -12.84
CA PRO A 100 -24.57 27.16 -11.39
C PRO A 100 -25.48 26.07 -10.80
N ASN A 101 -25.22 25.70 -9.54
CA ASN A 101 -25.99 24.71 -8.76
C ASN A 101 -26.12 23.29 -9.37
N THR A 102 -25.17 22.87 -10.21
CA THR A 102 -25.14 21.54 -10.83
C THR A 102 -23.90 20.72 -10.47
N ILE A 103 -24.03 19.40 -10.59
CA ILE A 103 -22.93 18.43 -10.63
C ILE A 103 -22.73 18.04 -12.10
N LEU A 104 -21.51 18.22 -12.61
CA LEU A 104 -21.10 17.88 -13.97
C LEU A 104 -20.30 16.58 -14.00
N THR A 105 -20.64 15.69 -14.93
CA THR A 105 -19.91 14.45 -15.21
C THR A 105 -19.74 14.23 -16.71
N LEU A 106 -18.78 13.41 -17.12
CA LEU A 106 -18.59 12.96 -18.50
C LEU A 106 -18.96 11.46 -18.59
N GLU A 107 -19.95 11.13 -19.43
CA GLU A 107 -20.44 9.76 -19.63
C GLU A 107 -20.66 9.49 -21.13
N GLY A 108 -19.88 8.59 -21.74
CA GLY A 108 -19.99 8.26 -23.17
C GLY A 108 -19.54 9.39 -24.10
N GLY A 109 -18.62 10.24 -23.66
CA GLY A 109 -18.25 11.49 -24.33
C GLY A 109 -19.31 12.59 -24.31
N GLN A 110 -20.39 12.43 -23.53
CA GLN A 110 -21.43 13.45 -23.33
C GLN A 110 -21.32 14.06 -21.94
N LEU A 111 -21.48 15.38 -21.85
CA LEU A 111 -21.59 16.08 -20.58
C LEU A 111 -22.96 15.78 -19.96
N ARG A 112 -22.94 15.30 -18.72
CA ARG A 112 -24.13 14.98 -17.93
C ARG A 112 -24.24 15.88 -16.72
N LEU A 113 -25.40 16.49 -16.56
CA LEU A 113 -25.72 17.44 -15.51
C LEU A 113 -26.78 16.86 -14.59
N ARG A 114 -26.51 16.87 -13.29
CA ARG A 114 -27.46 16.49 -12.25
C ARG A 114 -27.64 17.67 -11.29
N PRO A 115 -28.86 17.96 -10.81
CA PRO A 115 -29.06 19.02 -9.82
C PRO A 115 -28.29 18.67 -8.54
N ARG A 116 -27.76 19.69 -7.86
CA ARG A 116 -27.06 19.50 -6.58
C ARG A 116 -27.97 18.86 -5.54
N ASP A 117 -27.56 17.71 -5.02
CA ASP A 117 -28.30 17.00 -3.96
C ASP A 117 -28.13 17.72 -2.61
N ALA A 118 -29.24 18.22 -2.05
CA ALA A 118 -29.26 18.95 -0.79
C ALA A 118 -28.90 18.09 0.45
N SER A 119 -28.82 16.77 0.30
CA SER A 119 -28.41 15.84 1.38
C SER A 119 -26.89 15.69 1.52
N GLN A 120 -26.10 16.06 0.51
CA GLN A 120 -24.65 15.90 0.53
C GLN A 120 -23.95 17.00 1.35
N ARG A 121 -23.23 16.60 2.41
CA ARG A 121 -22.50 17.51 3.32
C ARG A 121 -21.26 18.16 2.71
N LEU A 122 -20.65 17.56 1.69
CA LEU A 122 -19.57 18.16 0.91
C LEU A 122 -19.99 18.15 -0.56
N HIS A 123 -19.80 19.28 -1.23
CA HIS A 123 -20.00 19.43 -2.67
C HIS A 123 -18.62 19.62 -3.30
N LYS A 124 -18.17 18.65 -4.11
CA LYS A 124 -16.83 18.58 -4.71
C LYS A 124 -16.94 18.40 -6.24
N PRO A 125 -17.38 19.44 -6.98
CA PRO A 125 -17.65 19.33 -8.42
C PRO A 125 -16.40 19.03 -9.25
N ILE A 126 -15.21 19.49 -8.85
CA ILE A 126 -13.96 19.27 -9.60
C ILE A 126 -13.49 17.83 -9.45
N ASP A 127 -13.41 17.28 -8.23
CA ASP A 127 -13.10 15.86 -8.01
C ASP A 127 -14.10 14.96 -8.76
N THR A 128 -15.40 15.24 -8.61
CA THR A 128 -16.48 14.47 -9.27
C THR A 128 -16.35 14.49 -10.80
N PHE A 129 -16.09 15.66 -11.39
CA PHE A 129 -15.89 15.76 -12.83
C PHE A 129 -14.61 15.05 -13.26
N PHE A 130 -13.49 15.27 -12.57
CA PHE A 130 -12.19 14.67 -12.91
C PHE A 130 -12.19 13.14 -12.79
N GLU A 131 -12.88 12.56 -11.81
CA GLU A 131 -13.10 11.11 -11.73
C GLU A 131 -13.90 10.56 -12.92
N SER A 132 -14.97 11.27 -13.34
CA SER A 132 -15.75 10.87 -14.51
C SER A 132 -14.95 10.99 -15.81
N LEU A 133 -14.15 12.07 -15.95
CA LEU A 133 -13.23 12.31 -17.05
C LEU A 133 -12.14 11.23 -17.14
N ALA A 134 -11.55 10.85 -16.00
CA ALA A 134 -10.58 9.75 -15.92
C ALA A 134 -11.19 8.41 -16.37
N ARG A 135 -12.47 8.18 -16.05
CA ARG A 135 -13.24 6.98 -16.38
C ARG A 135 -13.66 6.91 -17.86
N ASP A 136 -14.10 8.02 -18.44
CA ASP A 136 -14.54 8.12 -19.85
C ASP A 136 -13.35 8.17 -20.82
N ARG A 137 -12.30 8.95 -20.50
CA ARG A 137 -11.22 9.28 -21.45
C ARG A 137 -9.91 8.55 -21.20
N GLY A 138 -9.73 7.89 -20.06
CA GLY A 138 -8.53 7.09 -19.81
C GLY A 138 -7.25 7.94 -19.87
N HIS A 139 -6.34 7.61 -20.80
CA HIS A 139 -5.12 8.38 -21.04
C HIS A 139 -5.33 9.69 -21.84
N ASN A 140 -6.49 9.86 -22.47
CA ASN A 140 -6.90 11.10 -23.17
C ASN A 140 -7.59 12.10 -22.22
N SER A 141 -7.37 11.96 -20.91
CA SER A 141 -7.75 12.94 -19.90
C SER A 141 -6.56 13.83 -19.56
N ILE A 142 -6.79 15.13 -19.36
CA ILE A 142 -5.83 16.03 -18.73
C ILE A 142 -6.55 16.77 -17.61
N GLY A 143 -5.96 16.78 -16.42
CA GLY A 143 -6.48 17.49 -15.25
C GLY A 143 -5.59 18.69 -14.92
N VAL A 144 -6.21 19.85 -14.72
CA VAL A 144 -5.52 21.10 -14.38
C VAL A 144 -6.16 21.73 -13.16
N VAL A 145 -5.40 21.92 -12.08
CA VAL A 145 -5.86 22.63 -10.87
C VAL A 145 -5.27 24.04 -10.85
N LEU A 146 -6.14 25.05 -10.75
CA LEU A 146 -5.79 26.47 -10.71
C LEU A 146 -6.13 27.07 -9.32
N SER A 147 -5.97 28.39 -9.18
CA SER A 147 -6.26 29.18 -7.97
C SER A 147 -7.57 28.76 -7.28
N GLY A 148 -7.49 28.56 -5.96
CA GLY A 148 -8.62 28.12 -5.15
C GLY A 148 -8.29 28.00 -3.65
N GLY A 149 -9.33 28.07 -2.81
CA GLY A 149 -9.18 28.07 -1.34
C GLY A 149 -9.43 26.73 -0.64
N ASP A 150 -9.87 25.71 -1.38
CA ASP A 150 -10.35 24.43 -0.86
C ASP A 150 -9.53 23.23 -1.41
N SER A 151 -10.00 21.99 -1.19
CA SER A 151 -9.28 20.77 -1.57
C SER A 151 -9.82 20.06 -2.81
N ASP A 152 -10.76 20.67 -3.54
CA ASP A 152 -11.44 20.04 -4.67
C ASP A 152 -10.54 19.94 -5.92
N GLY A 153 -10.65 18.82 -6.63
CA GLY A 153 -9.74 18.41 -7.71
C GLY A 153 -8.51 17.61 -7.26
N THR A 154 -8.22 17.54 -5.96
CA THR A 154 -7.07 16.79 -5.40
C THR A 154 -7.17 15.28 -5.66
N LEU A 155 -8.34 14.68 -5.39
CA LEU A 155 -8.60 13.26 -5.64
C LEU A 155 -8.82 13.02 -7.15
N GLY A 156 -9.43 13.99 -7.83
CA GLY A 156 -9.60 14.01 -9.27
C GLY A 156 -8.28 13.89 -10.05
N LEU A 157 -7.24 14.63 -9.65
CA LEU A 157 -5.92 14.50 -10.28
C LEU A 157 -5.29 13.12 -10.03
N GLU A 158 -5.46 12.55 -8.83
CA GLU A 158 -5.01 11.18 -8.53
C GLU A 158 -5.72 10.16 -9.44
N ALA A 159 -7.04 10.29 -9.64
CA ALA A 159 -7.82 9.45 -10.55
C ALA A 159 -7.38 9.59 -12.02
N ILE A 160 -7.15 10.83 -12.51
CA ILE A 160 -6.65 11.12 -13.86
C ILE A 160 -5.26 10.47 -14.07
N LYS A 161 -4.36 10.59 -13.09
CA LYS A 161 -3.03 9.95 -13.14
C LYS A 161 -3.12 8.42 -13.14
N ALA A 162 -4.01 7.85 -12.31
CA ALA A 162 -4.30 6.41 -12.31
C ALA A 162 -4.83 5.91 -13.66
N ALA A 163 -5.70 6.67 -14.33
CA ALA A 163 -6.15 6.37 -15.69
C ALA A 163 -4.99 6.43 -16.71
N GLY A 164 -4.08 7.37 -16.51
CA GLY A 164 -2.92 7.65 -17.38
C GLY A 164 -2.98 8.99 -18.07
N GLY A 165 -3.94 9.83 -17.73
CA GLY A 165 -3.95 11.24 -18.11
C GLY A 165 -2.78 12.01 -17.50
N ILE A 166 -2.67 13.28 -17.88
CA ILE A 166 -1.59 14.18 -17.45
C ILE A 166 -2.16 15.19 -16.45
N THR A 167 -1.40 15.50 -15.41
CA THR A 167 -1.84 16.36 -14.30
C THR A 167 -0.97 17.61 -14.19
N LEU A 168 -1.62 18.77 -14.08
CA LEU A 168 -0.96 20.07 -13.95
C LEU A 168 -1.56 20.85 -12.78
N ALA A 169 -0.73 21.66 -12.11
CA ALA A 169 -1.18 22.61 -11.11
C ALA A 169 -0.55 23.99 -11.35
N GLN A 170 -1.31 25.03 -11.02
CA GLN A 170 -0.80 26.41 -11.00
C GLN A 170 0.33 26.53 -9.96
N SER A 171 1.45 27.14 -10.33
CA SER A 171 2.51 27.42 -9.35
C SER A 171 2.00 28.38 -8.27
N GLU A 172 2.24 28.06 -7.00
CA GLU A 172 1.71 28.78 -5.83
C GLU A 172 1.99 30.29 -5.89
N ALA A 173 3.22 30.68 -6.20
CA ALA A 173 3.65 32.08 -6.39
C ALA A 173 2.99 32.83 -7.58
N SER A 174 2.04 32.19 -8.28
CA SER A 174 1.22 32.78 -9.35
C SER A 174 -0.28 32.58 -9.14
N ALA A 175 -0.70 31.94 -8.05
CA ALA A 175 -2.11 31.75 -7.70
C ALA A 175 -2.57 32.88 -6.77
N GLN A 176 -3.78 33.42 -7.01
CA GLN A 176 -4.36 34.44 -6.14
C GLN A 176 -4.80 33.85 -4.78
N VAL A 177 -5.19 32.57 -4.79
CA VAL A 177 -5.34 31.73 -3.59
C VAL A 177 -4.62 30.42 -3.85
N SER A 178 -3.55 30.16 -3.10
CA SER A 178 -2.60 29.05 -3.35
C SER A 178 -3.01 27.72 -2.72
N SER A 179 -3.99 27.70 -1.81
CA SER A 179 -4.36 26.51 -1.02
C SER A 179 -4.72 25.29 -1.88
N MET A 180 -5.57 25.46 -2.89
CA MET A 180 -6.01 24.37 -3.78
C MET A 180 -4.85 23.82 -4.63
N PRO A 181 -4.04 24.65 -5.34
CA PRO A 181 -2.81 24.18 -5.97
C PRO A 181 -1.82 23.52 -4.99
N HIS A 182 -1.60 24.08 -3.81
CA HIS A 182 -0.68 23.55 -2.81
C HIS A 182 -1.10 22.14 -2.35
N MET A 183 -2.38 21.95 -2.01
CA MET A 183 -2.92 20.63 -1.63
C MET A 183 -2.81 19.62 -2.77
N ALA A 184 -3.05 20.03 -4.02
CA ALA A 184 -2.85 19.19 -5.19
C ALA A 184 -1.37 18.77 -5.36
N ILE A 185 -0.44 19.72 -5.23
CA ILE A 185 1.02 19.50 -5.33
C ILE A 185 1.52 18.56 -4.22
N ALA A 186 1.06 18.76 -2.98
CA ALA A 186 1.45 17.98 -1.81
C ALA A 186 1.14 16.48 -1.92
N THR A 187 0.22 16.06 -2.79
CA THR A 187 -0.03 14.63 -3.08
C THR A 187 1.09 13.91 -3.83
N GLY A 188 2.02 14.66 -4.44
CA GLY A 188 2.99 14.15 -5.41
C GLY A 188 2.37 13.69 -6.74
N GLN A 189 1.06 13.85 -6.94
CA GLN A 189 0.38 13.39 -8.16
C GLN A 189 0.43 14.40 -9.31
N VAL A 190 0.77 15.67 -9.08
CA VAL A 190 0.96 16.66 -10.16
C VAL A 190 2.23 16.35 -10.98
N ASP A 191 2.14 16.30 -12.32
CA ASP A 191 3.32 16.13 -13.19
C ASP A 191 4.02 17.47 -13.51
N PHE A 192 3.26 18.56 -13.64
CA PHE A 192 3.80 19.90 -13.94
C PHE A 192 3.22 21.00 -13.04
N VAL A 193 4.11 21.70 -12.32
CA VAL A 193 3.77 22.89 -11.51
C VAL A 193 4.24 24.15 -12.24
N GLN A 194 3.32 24.96 -12.77
CA GLN A 194 3.63 26.03 -13.72
C GLN A 194 2.63 27.21 -13.65
N PRO A 195 3.00 28.46 -14.02
CA PRO A 195 2.04 29.55 -14.19
C PRO A 195 1.07 29.31 -15.35
N PRO A 196 -0.14 29.91 -15.38
CA PRO A 196 -1.18 29.64 -16.37
C PRO A 196 -0.74 29.72 -17.85
N ALA A 197 0.08 30.72 -18.20
CA ALA A 197 0.63 30.85 -19.56
C ALA A 197 1.59 29.70 -19.96
N LYS A 198 2.34 29.14 -19.00
CA LYS A 198 3.19 27.96 -19.23
C LYS A 198 2.38 26.67 -19.27
N ILE A 199 1.30 26.58 -18.49
CA ILE A 199 0.31 25.49 -18.61
C ILE A 199 -0.27 25.47 -20.04
N ALA A 200 -0.71 26.62 -20.57
CA ALA A 200 -1.22 26.72 -21.94
C ALA A 200 -0.18 26.31 -23.01
N ALA A 201 1.09 26.72 -22.86
CA ALA A 201 2.18 26.28 -23.72
C ALA A 201 2.45 24.76 -23.61
N THR A 202 2.36 24.19 -22.41
CA THR A 202 2.49 22.74 -22.18
C THR A 202 1.33 21.98 -22.82
N LEU A 203 0.07 22.45 -22.68
CA LEU A 203 -1.10 21.89 -23.35
C LEU A 203 -0.95 21.91 -24.88
N THR A 204 -0.49 23.04 -25.45
CA THR A 204 -0.24 23.23 -26.89
C THR A 204 0.86 22.30 -27.45
N ARG A 205 1.82 21.90 -26.60
CA ARG A 205 2.83 20.89 -26.94
C ARG A 205 2.25 19.48 -26.84
N LEU A 206 1.50 19.19 -25.77
CA LEU A 206 0.92 17.87 -25.51
C LEU A 206 -0.06 17.45 -26.60
N SER A 207 -0.92 18.35 -27.09
CA SER A 207 -1.85 18.07 -28.19
C SER A 207 -1.19 17.63 -29.50
N ARG A 208 0.11 17.92 -29.68
CA ARG A 208 0.91 17.53 -30.85
C ARG A 208 1.74 16.26 -30.62
N HIS A 209 1.76 15.73 -29.39
CA HIS A 209 2.55 14.56 -29.04
C HIS A 209 1.78 13.26 -29.32
N PRO A 210 2.39 12.23 -29.96
CA PRO A 210 1.68 11.01 -30.38
C PRO A 210 0.89 10.26 -29.30
N TYR A 211 1.26 10.40 -28.02
CA TYR A 211 0.54 9.83 -26.86
C TYR A 211 -0.88 10.39 -26.66
N VAL A 212 -1.11 11.62 -27.12
CA VAL A 212 -2.31 12.43 -26.88
C VAL A 212 -3.08 12.66 -28.19
N SER A 213 -2.34 12.75 -29.31
CA SER A 213 -2.89 13.02 -30.66
C SER A 213 -3.42 11.78 -31.39
N ARG A 214 -3.20 10.57 -30.86
CA ARG A 214 -3.45 9.32 -31.59
C ARG A 214 -4.06 8.26 -30.67
N PRO A 215 -5.24 7.69 -30.99
CA PRO A 215 -5.76 6.55 -30.25
C PRO A 215 -4.80 5.36 -30.42
N VAL A 216 -4.33 4.81 -29.31
CA VAL A 216 -3.61 3.54 -29.30
C VAL A 216 -4.66 2.44 -29.41
N ALA A 217 -4.98 2.05 -30.65
CA ALA A 217 -6.01 1.05 -30.92
C ALA A 217 -5.72 -0.25 -30.16
N GLU A 218 -6.68 -0.69 -29.35
CA GLU A 218 -6.59 -1.96 -28.64
C GLU A 218 -6.89 -3.12 -29.62
N PRO A 219 -5.99 -4.11 -29.76
CA PRO A 219 -6.38 -5.40 -30.32
C PRO A 219 -7.38 -6.05 -29.34
N PRO A 220 -8.55 -6.53 -29.78
CA PRO A 220 -9.54 -7.08 -28.87
C PRO A 220 -9.04 -8.38 -28.24
N ASP A 221 -8.92 -8.40 -26.91
CA ASP A 221 -8.58 -9.57 -26.07
C ASP A 221 -9.65 -10.68 -26.28
N THR A 222 -9.45 -11.50 -27.30
CA THR A 222 -10.29 -12.67 -27.64
C THR A 222 -9.42 -13.90 -27.85
N ALA A 223 -9.89 -15.05 -27.38
CA ALA A 223 -9.03 -16.19 -27.14
C ALA A 223 -8.67 -16.98 -28.42
N ALA A 224 -7.36 -17.10 -28.67
CA ALA A 224 -6.65 -18.20 -29.33
C ALA A 224 -7.20 -18.77 -30.66
N SER A 225 -6.44 -18.55 -31.73
CA SER A 225 -6.34 -19.53 -32.83
C SER A 225 -4.93 -19.56 -33.42
N ASP A 226 -4.12 -20.54 -33.01
CA ASP A 226 -2.87 -20.90 -33.70
C ASP A 226 -3.21 -21.56 -35.05
N THR A 227 -3.10 -20.84 -36.16
CA THR A 227 -3.13 -21.43 -37.51
C THR A 227 -2.08 -20.82 -38.43
N ALA A 228 -1.14 -21.68 -38.83
CA ALA A 228 -0.20 -21.65 -39.97
C ALA A 228 -0.10 -20.41 -40.88
N ALA A 229 1.15 -20.08 -41.20
CA ALA A 229 1.54 -19.02 -42.14
C ALA A 229 1.07 -19.21 -43.60
N SER A 230 0.98 -18.09 -44.32
CA SER A 230 1.01 -18.02 -45.79
C SER A 230 1.71 -16.73 -46.24
N ASP A 231 2.61 -16.81 -47.22
CA ASP A 231 3.50 -15.71 -47.60
C ASP A 231 2.85 -14.58 -48.42
N THR A 232 3.07 -13.33 -47.98
CA THR A 232 3.28 -12.18 -48.90
C THR A 232 4.29 -11.22 -48.27
N ALA A 233 5.38 -10.90 -48.98
CA ALA A 233 6.49 -10.12 -48.43
C ALA A 233 6.32 -8.59 -48.64
N ALA A 234 6.33 -7.84 -47.54
CA ALA A 234 6.49 -6.39 -47.49
C ALA A 234 7.34 -5.98 -46.25
N PRO A 235 8.08 -4.86 -46.28
CA PRO A 235 9.21 -4.63 -45.37
C PRO A 235 8.85 -3.95 -44.04
N GLU A 236 8.00 -4.59 -43.21
CA GLU A 236 7.62 -4.05 -41.87
C GLU A 236 8.20 -4.84 -40.68
N THR A 237 8.66 -6.08 -40.90
CA THR A 237 9.12 -7.00 -39.84
C THR A 237 10.34 -6.54 -39.05
N ALA A 238 11.16 -5.62 -39.59
CA ALA A 238 12.35 -5.12 -38.91
C ALA A 238 12.03 -4.18 -37.73
N ALA A 239 10.97 -3.37 -37.82
CA ALA A 239 10.63 -2.38 -36.80
C ALA A 239 10.03 -3.02 -35.53
N VAL A 240 9.16 -4.03 -35.72
CA VAL A 240 8.44 -4.72 -34.63
C VAL A 240 9.40 -5.51 -33.73
N VAL A 241 10.44 -6.11 -34.32
CA VAL A 241 11.50 -6.81 -33.56
C VAL A 241 12.30 -5.81 -32.71
N GLY A 242 12.70 -4.67 -33.29
CA GLY A 242 13.45 -3.62 -32.60
C GLY A 242 12.71 -3.05 -31.38
N GLU A 243 11.42 -2.71 -31.51
CA GLU A 243 10.63 -2.26 -30.35
C GLU A 243 10.57 -3.30 -29.23
N THR A 244 10.50 -4.59 -29.58
CA THR A 244 10.40 -5.69 -28.63
C THR A 244 11.72 -5.89 -27.86
N GLU A 245 12.86 -5.82 -28.55
CA GLU A 245 14.19 -5.88 -27.92
C GLU A 245 14.45 -4.66 -27.02
N THR A 246 14.06 -3.46 -27.45
CA THR A 246 14.22 -2.24 -26.64
C THR A 246 13.31 -2.25 -25.40
N LEU A 247 12.07 -2.76 -25.49
CA LEU A 247 11.21 -3.00 -24.31
C LEU A 247 11.83 -4.02 -23.34
N ALA A 248 12.37 -5.13 -23.84
CA ALA A 248 13.06 -6.11 -23.01
C ALA A 248 14.28 -5.51 -22.29
N ALA A 249 15.03 -4.62 -22.96
CA ALA A 249 16.14 -3.88 -22.34
C ALA A 249 15.67 -2.89 -21.26
N ILE A 250 14.54 -2.22 -21.44
CA ILE A 250 13.93 -1.36 -20.39
C ILE A 250 13.50 -2.20 -19.18
N PHE A 251 12.91 -3.39 -19.39
CA PHE A 251 12.56 -4.30 -18.30
C PHE A 251 13.80 -4.85 -17.58
N ALA A 252 14.91 -5.08 -18.29
CA ALA A 252 16.18 -5.47 -17.66
C ALA A 252 16.75 -4.37 -16.75
N LEU A 253 16.65 -3.10 -17.15
CA LEU A 253 17.05 -1.95 -16.32
C LEU A 253 16.18 -1.84 -15.05
N LEU A 254 14.85 -1.93 -15.21
CA LEU A 254 13.90 -1.91 -14.08
C LEU A 254 14.11 -3.10 -13.13
N LYS A 255 14.40 -4.29 -13.65
CA LYS A 255 14.68 -5.49 -12.85
C LYS A 255 16.00 -5.38 -12.09
N ALA A 256 17.02 -4.74 -12.67
CA ALA A 256 18.31 -4.50 -12.02
C ALA A 256 18.21 -3.52 -10.83
N SER A 257 17.38 -2.48 -10.93
CA SER A 257 17.17 -1.53 -9.83
C SER A 257 16.19 -2.03 -8.76
N SER A 258 15.03 -2.54 -9.17
CA SER A 258 13.91 -2.88 -8.25
C SER A 258 13.87 -4.33 -7.77
N ARG A 259 14.53 -5.25 -8.48
CA ARG A 259 14.36 -6.72 -8.36
C ARG A 259 12.97 -7.25 -8.74
N VAL A 260 12.09 -6.41 -9.31
CA VAL A 260 10.77 -6.82 -9.84
C VAL A 260 10.89 -7.18 -11.32
N ASP A 261 10.24 -8.25 -11.74
CA ASP A 261 10.25 -8.70 -13.14
C ASP A 261 8.95 -8.35 -13.85
N PHE A 262 8.98 -7.28 -14.64
CA PHE A 262 7.83 -6.78 -15.38
C PHE A 262 7.57 -7.52 -16.71
N SER A 263 8.39 -8.49 -17.10
CA SER A 263 8.28 -9.17 -18.41
C SER A 263 6.99 -9.96 -18.62
N GLN A 264 6.34 -10.42 -17.54
CA GLN A 264 5.07 -11.18 -17.58
C GLN A 264 3.85 -10.37 -17.09
N TYR A 265 3.99 -9.07 -16.89
CA TYR A 265 2.88 -8.14 -16.64
C TYR A 265 2.18 -7.78 -17.97
N LYS A 266 1.02 -7.13 -17.91
CA LYS A 266 0.30 -6.69 -19.12
C LYS A 266 1.09 -5.60 -19.85
N LEU A 267 1.66 -5.99 -21.01
CA LEU A 267 2.51 -5.12 -21.83
C LEU A 267 1.78 -3.86 -22.33
N THR A 268 0.46 -3.94 -22.58
CA THR A 268 -0.37 -2.78 -22.94
C THR A 268 -0.36 -1.70 -21.86
N THR A 269 -0.61 -2.08 -20.60
CA THR A 269 -0.57 -1.19 -19.44
C THR A 269 0.81 -0.56 -19.26
N ILE A 270 1.89 -1.35 -19.36
CA ILE A 270 3.25 -0.84 -19.15
C ILE A 270 3.71 0.03 -20.32
N LYS A 271 3.43 -0.34 -21.58
CA LYS A 271 3.75 0.51 -22.74
C LYS A 271 3.03 1.86 -22.64
N ARG A 272 1.79 1.89 -22.13
CA ARG A 272 1.06 3.14 -21.85
C ARG A 272 1.72 4.01 -20.77
N ARG A 273 2.37 3.43 -19.75
CA ARG A 273 3.16 4.17 -18.74
C ARG A 273 4.50 4.67 -19.29
N ILE A 274 5.21 3.85 -20.06
CA ILE A 274 6.45 4.24 -20.75
C ILE A 274 6.18 5.43 -21.69
N LEU A 275 5.13 5.35 -22.53
CA LEU A 275 4.75 6.43 -23.44
C LEU A 275 4.31 7.71 -22.71
N ARG A 276 3.77 7.60 -21.49
CA ARG A 276 3.46 8.74 -20.61
C ARG A 276 4.74 9.44 -20.15
N ARG A 277 5.70 8.70 -19.58
CA ARG A 277 7.02 9.25 -19.19
C ARG A 277 7.76 9.89 -20.37
N MET A 278 7.71 9.24 -21.53
CA MET A 278 8.20 9.77 -22.80
C MET A 278 7.57 11.13 -23.15
N ALA A 279 6.25 11.28 -23.01
CA ALA A 279 5.57 12.57 -23.23
C ALA A 279 6.01 13.65 -22.23
N LEU A 280 6.15 13.29 -20.94
CA LEU A 280 6.62 14.20 -19.89
C LEU A 280 8.03 14.75 -20.18
N HIS A 281 8.93 13.91 -20.70
CA HIS A 281 10.32 14.28 -21.09
C HIS A 281 10.48 14.74 -22.54
N HIS A 282 9.40 14.74 -23.34
CA HIS A 282 9.37 15.15 -24.74
C HIS A 282 10.24 14.27 -25.66
N ILE A 283 10.29 12.96 -25.36
CA ILE A 283 11.06 11.95 -26.09
C ILE A 283 10.12 11.09 -26.92
N GLU A 284 10.06 11.33 -28.23
CA GLU A 284 9.12 10.63 -29.13
C GLU A 284 9.54 9.19 -29.48
N GLN A 285 10.84 8.85 -29.35
CA GLN A 285 11.39 7.55 -29.74
C GLN A 285 11.75 6.68 -28.52
N ILE A 286 11.27 5.43 -28.50
CA ILE A 286 11.48 4.53 -27.36
C ILE A 286 12.96 4.16 -27.14
N ASP A 287 13.77 4.07 -28.21
CA ASP A 287 15.22 3.84 -28.10
C ASP A 287 15.96 5.01 -27.45
N ARG A 288 15.49 6.25 -27.69
CA ARG A 288 16.01 7.45 -27.02
C ARG A 288 15.60 7.47 -25.56
N TYR A 289 14.41 7.00 -25.21
CA TYR A 289 13.99 6.87 -23.82
C TYR A 289 14.78 5.76 -23.09
N ARG A 290 15.07 4.64 -23.76
CA ARG A 290 16.02 3.63 -23.26
C ARG A 290 17.40 4.22 -22.99
N GLN A 291 17.95 5.02 -23.90
CA GLN A 291 19.24 5.72 -23.68
C GLN A 291 19.14 6.67 -22.47
N TYR A 292 18.08 7.47 -22.39
CA TYR A 292 17.86 8.42 -21.29
C TYR A 292 17.73 7.73 -19.91
N LEU A 293 17.09 6.56 -19.85
CA LEU A 293 17.04 5.70 -18.66
C LEU A 293 18.42 5.16 -18.24
N GLN A 294 19.32 4.90 -19.19
CA GLN A 294 20.70 4.48 -18.89
C GLN A 294 21.56 5.64 -18.37
N GLU A 295 21.31 6.87 -18.85
CA GLU A 295 22.01 8.09 -18.45
C GLU A 295 21.46 8.70 -17.15
N THR A 296 20.18 8.46 -16.83
CA THR A 296 19.45 9.10 -15.71
C THR A 296 18.82 8.08 -14.76
N PRO A 297 19.56 7.58 -13.73
CA PRO A 297 19.04 6.61 -12.77
C PRO A 297 17.77 7.04 -12.02
N ALA A 298 17.60 8.36 -11.80
CA ALA A 298 16.39 8.92 -11.19
C ALA A 298 15.12 8.67 -12.05
N GLU A 299 15.24 8.66 -13.38
CA GLU A 299 14.12 8.35 -14.27
C GLU A 299 13.77 6.85 -14.23
N VAL A 300 14.74 5.97 -14.00
CA VAL A 300 14.46 4.52 -13.79
C VAL A 300 13.60 4.33 -12.54
N GLN A 301 13.88 5.06 -11.46
CA GLN A 301 13.08 5.01 -10.24
C GLN A 301 11.69 5.66 -10.43
N ALA A 302 11.61 6.77 -11.17
CA ALA A 302 10.33 7.41 -11.48
C ALA A 302 9.45 6.56 -12.40
N LEU A 303 10.03 5.87 -13.39
CA LEU A 303 9.33 4.89 -14.24
C LEU A 303 8.87 3.66 -13.43
N TYR A 304 9.67 3.20 -12.47
CA TYR A 304 9.26 2.15 -11.54
C TYR A 304 8.03 2.56 -10.71
N GLN A 305 8.05 3.75 -10.12
CA GLN A 305 6.90 4.32 -9.38
C GLN A 305 5.68 4.51 -10.30
N GLU A 306 5.86 4.96 -11.54
CA GLU A 306 4.81 5.15 -12.55
C GLU A 306 4.11 3.84 -12.96
N ILE A 307 4.84 2.72 -12.95
CA ILE A 307 4.28 1.38 -13.23
C ILE A 307 3.50 0.85 -12.01
N LEU A 308 3.90 1.22 -10.78
CA LEU A 308 3.21 0.87 -9.54
C LEU A 308 2.04 1.82 -9.27
N ILE A 309 0.88 1.52 -9.86
CA ILE A 309 -0.35 2.30 -9.71
C ILE A 309 -0.93 2.09 -8.30
N ASN A 310 -0.50 2.96 -7.37
CA ASN A 310 -0.75 2.85 -5.93
C ASN A 310 -2.13 3.38 -5.46
N VAL A 311 -3.03 3.75 -6.37
CA VAL A 311 -4.27 4.49 -6.03
C VAL A 311 -5.30 3.60 -5.34
N THR A 312 -5.62 3.98 -4.10
CA THR A 312 -6.54 3.30 -3.19
C THR A 312 -7.27 4.31 -2.29
N SER A 313 -8.32 3.85 -1.60
CA SER A 313 -9.14 4.64 -0.67
C SER A 313 -9.73 3.76 0.45
N PHE A 314 -10.15 4.38 1.56
CA PHE A 314 -10.82 3.67 2.65
C PHE A 314 -12.16 3.11 2.21
N PHE A 315 -12.45 1.86 2.60
CA PHE A 315 -13.69 1.14 2.30
C PHE A 315 -14.06 1.04 0.79
N ARG A 316 -13.07 1.11 -0.12
CA ARG A 316 -13.23 0.94 -1.58
C ARG A 316 -14.13 -0.25 -1.95
N ASP A 317 -15.21 -0.01 -2.68
CA ASP A 317 -16.34 -0.92 -2.88
C ASP A 317 -17.02 -1.32 -1.55
N ALA A 318 -17.58 -0.35 -0.82
CA ALA A 318 -18.06 -0.52 0.56
C ALA A 318 -19.03 -1.70 0.78
N GLY A 319 -19.83 -2.06 -0.22
CA GLY A 319 -20.68 -3.25 -0.19
C GLY A 319 -19.91 -4.54 0.12
N ALA A 320 -18.70 -4.70 -0.42
CA ALA A 320 -17.87 -5.87 -0.17
C ALA A 320 -17.44 -6.00 1.30
N PHE A 321 -17.13 -4.87 1.95
CA PHE A 321 -16.82 -4.81 3.38
C PHE A 321 -18.01 -5.17 4.27
N ASP A 322 -19.23 -4.84 3.86
CA ASP A 322 -20.43 -5.26 4.59
C ASP A 322 -20.80 -6.73 4.34
N ARG A 323 -20.47 -7.29 3.16
CA ARG A 323 -20.58 -8.75 2.91
C ARG A 323 -19.55 -9.53 3.73
N LEU A 324 -18.33 -9.00 3.92
CA LEU A 324 -17.35 -9.57 4.86
C LEU A 324 -17.93 -9.71 6.29
N LYS A 325 -18.59 -8.67 6.81
CA LYS A 325 -19.22 -8.70 8.15
C LYS A 325 -20.43 -9.63 8.25
N LYS A 326 -21.23 -9.72 7.18
CA LYS A 326 -22.50 -10.48 7.16
C LYS A 326 -22.30 -11.99 6.97
N GLU A 327 -21.27 -12.42 6.24
CA GLU A 327 -21.07 -13.83 5.88
C GLU A 327 -19.68 -14.37 6.21
N VAL A 328 -18.61 -13.67 5.80
CA VAL A 328 -17.23 -14.20 5.92
C VAL A 328 -16.75 -14.24 7.37
N PHE A 329 -16.81 -13.13 8.12
CA PHE A 329 -16.37 -13.12 9.52
C PHE A 329 -17.21 -14.07 10.42
N PRO A 330 -18.55 -14.17 10.26
CA PRO A 330 -19.34 -15.21 10.93
C PRO A 330 -18.93 -16.64 10.57
N ALA A 331 -18.61 -16.94 9.31
CA ALA A 331 -18.16 -18.27 8.89
C ALA A 331 -16.79 -18.61 9.51
N LEU A 332 -15.83 -17.69 9.46
CA LEU A 332 -14.49 -17.86 10.03
C LEU A 332 -14.54 -18.07 11.56
N LEU A 333 -15.41 -17.35 12.28
CA LEU A 333 -15.59 -17.59 13.71
C LEU A 333 -16.19 -18.98 14.00
N ARG A 334 -17.15 -19.47 13.19
CA ARG A 334 -17.75 -20.81 13.40
C ARG A 334 -16.73 -21.93 13.28
N ASP A 335 -15.78 -21.85 12.35
CA ASP A 335 -14.71 -22.84 12.25
C ASP A 335 -13.69 -22.72 13.39
N SER A 336 -13.38 -21.50 13.87
CA SER A 336 -12.56 -21.30 15.08
C SER A 336 -13.20 -21.82 16.38
N GLN A 337 -14.52 -22.04 16.38
CA GLN A 337 -15.28 -22.54 17.53
C GLN A 337 -15.37 -24.08 17.60
N LYS A 338 -14.79 -24.81 16.63
CA LYS A 338 -14.74 -26.27 16.66
C LYS A 338 -13.77 -26.76 17.75
N LEU A 339 -14.31 -27.35 18.82
CA LEU A 339 -13.53 -27.91 19.92
C LEU A 339 -12.54 -28.98 19.41
N THR A 340 -11.25 -28.77 19.69
CA THR A 340 -10.33 -29.90 19.89
C THR A 340 -10.54 -30.48 21.30
N PRO A 341 -10.27 -31.78 21.54
CA PRO A 341 -10.58 -32.42 22.83
C PRO A 341 -9.80 -31.89 24.05
N GLU A 342 -8.74 -31.11 23.82
CA GLU A 342 -7.70 -30.80 24.82
C GLU A 342 -7.71 -29.33 25.30
N GLY A 343 -8.70 -28.54 24.89
CA GLY A 343 -9.05 -27.26 25.51
C GLY A 343 -8.08 -26.08 25.28
N GLN A 344 -6.97 -26.26 24.58
CA GLN A 344 -6.04 -25.17 24.25
C GLN A 344 -6.65 -24.20 23.22
N ARG A 345 -7.01 -23.00 23.70
CA ARG A 345 -7.45 -21.87 22.87
C ARG A 345 -6.26 -20.95 22.57
N ASP A 346 -5.71 -21.03 21.36
CA ASP A 346 -5.18 -19.86 20.64
C ASP A 346 -4.76 -20.24 19.21
N LEU A 347 -5.72 -20.19 18.29
CA LEU A 347 -5.44 -20.10 16.85
C LEU A 347 -5.85 -18.70 16.39
N PRO A 348 -4.88 -17.78 16.17
CA PRO A 348 -5.22 -16.43 15.72
C PRO A 348 -5.91 -16.45 14.35
N LEU A 349 -6.78 -15.47 14.15
CA LEU A 349 -7.37 -15.15 12.86
C LEU A 349 -6.31 -14.42 12.02
N ARG A 350 -5.85 -15.06 10.94
CA ARG A 350 -4.70 -14.59 10.15
C ARG A 350 -5.17 -14.18 8.76
N ILE A 351 -5.13 -12.88 8.50
CA ILE A 351 -5.57 -12.24 7.26
C ILE A 351 -4.34 -11.78 6.48
N TRP A 352 -4.31 -11.95 5.16
CA TRP A 352 -3.28 -11.38 4.29
C TRP A 352 -3.91 -10.39 3.31
N VAL A 353 -3.40 -9.16 3.28
CA VAL A 353 -3.76 -8.11 2.32
C VAL A 353 -2.56 -7.92 1.39
N ALA A 354 -2.68 -8.46 0.18
CA ALA A 354 -1.59 -8.56 -0.79
C ALA A 354 -1.76 -7.50 -1.91
N GLY A 355 -0.83 -6.55 -1.96
CA GLY A 355 -0.98 -5.28 -2.67
C GLY A 355 -1.71 -4.24 -1.82
N CYS A 356 -1.27 -4.06 -0.55
CA CYS A 356 -1.96 -3.15 0.37
C CYS A 356 -1.78 -1.66 0.05
N SER A 357 -0.90 -1.31 -0.89
CA SER A 357 -0.48 0.06 -1.19
C SER A 357 -0.22 0.87 0.09
N THR A 358 -0.78 2.08 0.20
CA THR A 358 -0.66 3.02 1.32
C THR A 358 -1.41 2.62 2.58
N GLY A 359 -2.05 1.44 2.62
CA GLY A 359 -2.56 0.81 3.84
C GLY A 359 -4.08 0.88 4.08
N GLU A 360 -4.80 1.70 3.30
CA GLU A 360 -6.23 1.97 3.49
C GLU A 360 -7.10 0.69 3.51
N GLU A 361 -6.80 -0.31 2.67
CA GLU A 361 -7.54 -1.58 2.68
C GLU A 361 -7.30 -2.39 3.95
N ALA A 362 -6.04 -2.51 4.40
CA ALA A 362 -5.70 -3.26 5.60
C ALA A 362 -6.38 -2.66 6.85
N TYR A 363 -6.37 -1.32 6.96
CA TYR A 363 -7.09 -0.61 8.00
C TYR A 363 -8.62 -0.68 7.86
N SER A 364 -9.15 -0.69 6.64
CA SER A 364 -10.58 -0.89 6.39
C SER A 364 -11.04 -2.29 6.86
N ILE A 365 -10.26 -3.33 6.61
CA ILE A 365 -10.53 -4.69 7.11
C ILE A 365 -10.41 -4.74 8.64
N ALA A 366 -9.36 -4.14 9.22
CA ALA A 366 -9.16 -4.08 10.66
C ALA A 366 -10.34 -3.40 11.39
N ILE A 367 -10.80 -2.25 10.88
CA ILE A 367 -11.95 -1.50 11.41
C ILE A 367 -13.24 -2.34 11.28
N CYS A 368 -13.50 -2.94 10.12
CA CYS A 368 -14.68 -3.78 9.92
C CYS A 368 -14.72 -5.00 10.86
N LEU A 369 -13.54 -5.59 11.13
CA LEU A 369 -13.40 -6.72 12.04
C LEU A 369 -13.58 -6.30 13.51
N LEU A 370 -13.05 -5.14 13.91
CA LEU A 370 -13.26 -4.57 15.24
C LEU A 370 -14.71 -4.15 15.48
N GLU A 371 -15.41 -3.61 14.47
CA GLU A 371 -16.86 -3.38 14.51
C GLU A 371 -17.63 -4.68 14.78
N PHE A 372 -17.32 -5.74 14.03
CA PHE A 372 -17.97 -7.05 14.16
C PHE A 372 -17.68 -7.74 15.51
N LEU A 373 -16.45 -7.61 16.02
CA LEU A 373 -16.02 -8.20 17.30
C LEU A 373 -16.38 -7.33 18.54
N ALA A 374 -16.97 -6.14 18.34
CA ALA A 374 -17.36 -5.26 19.44
C ALA A 374 -18.34 -5.94 20.41
N HIS A 375 -19.29 -6.71 19.88
CA HIS A 375 -20.39 -7.36 20.61
C HIS A 375 -20.17 -8.87 20.86
N GLN A 376 -19.01 -9.42 20.50
CA GLN A 376 -18.70 -10.85 20.66
C GLN A 376 -18.12 -11.14 22.06
N PRO A 377 -18.58 -12.18 22.78
CA PRO A 377 -18.18 -12.46 24.17
C PRO A 377 -16.77 -13.06 24.29
N GLN A 378 -16.16 -13.48 23.18
CA GLN A 378 -14.76 -13.88 23.09
C GLN A 378 -14.19 -13.25 21.82
N ARG A 379 -13.01 -12.64 21.93
CA ARG A 379 -12.27 -12.07 20.79
C ARG A 379 -11.06 -12.97 20.52
N PRO A 380 -10.91 -13.53 19.30
CA PRO A 380 -9.69 -14.24 18.95
C PRO A 380 -8.52 -13.26 18.88
N SER A 381 -7.29 -13.75 19.02
CA SER A 381 -6.11 -13.01 18.57
C SER A 381 -6.18 -12.78 17.04
N ILE A 382 -5.73 -11.62 16.57
CA ILE A 382 -5.88 -11.18 15.17
C ILE A 382 -4.49 -10.79 14.65
N GLN A 383 -4.16 -11.20 13.43
CA GLN A 383 -2.95 -10.77 12.73
C GLN A 383 -3.30 -10.48 11.26
N ILE A 384 -3.16 -9.21 10.85
CA ILE A 384 -3.34 -8.78 9.47
C ILE A 384 -1.95 -8.54 8.89
N PHE A 385 -1.48 -9.46 8.05
CA PHE A 385 -0.27 -9.30 7.25
C PHE A 385 -0.61 -8.38 6.07
N ALA A 386 -0.01 -7.21 5.99
CA ALA A 386 -0.26 -6.25 4.91
C ALA A 386 1.04 -6.05 4.13
N THR A 387 1.01 -6.34 2.83
CA THR A 387 2.24 -6.41 2.04
C THR A 387 2.11 -5.79 0.67
N ASP A 388 3.17 -5.08 0.26
CA ASP A 388 3.28 -4.43 -1.05
C ASP A 388 4.72 -4.50 -1.56
N VAL A 389 4.92 -4.24 -2.85
CA VAL A 389 6.25 -4.15 -3.48
C VAL A 389 6.82 -2.72 -3.41
N SER A 390 5.95 -1.72 -3.22
CA SER A 390 6.31 -0.32 -2.97
C SER A 390 6.70 -0.08 -1.51
N GLU A 391 8.00 0.10 -1.26
CA GLU A 391 8.53 0.40 0.08
C GLU A 391 8.06 1.78 0.60
N GLN A 392 7.89 2.75 -0.31
CA GLN A 392 7.33 4.06 0.00
C GLN A 392 5.87 3.97 0.46
N SER A 393 5.05 3.14 -0.20
CA SER A 393 3.65 2.94 0.19
C SER A 393 3.55 2.22 1.53
N ILE A 394 4.40 1.22 1.78
CA ILE A 394 4.51 0.52 3.07
C ILE A 394 4.89 1.47 4.22
N GLU A 395 5.74 2.47 3.98
CA GLU A 395 6.14 3.41 5.02
C GLU A 395 5.03 4.43 5.37
N ILE A 396 4.32 4.94 4.36
CA ILE A 396 3.08 5.72 4.56
C ILE A 396 2.06 4.87 5.36
N ALA A 397 1.88 3.60 4.99
CA ALA A 397 0.98 2.69 5.65
C ALA A 397 1.32 2.48 7.13
N ARG A 398 2.61 2.34 7.49
CA ARG A 398 3.06 2.20 8.90
C ARG A 398 2.79 3.44 9.73
N GLN A 399 3.05 4.61 9.16
CA GLN A 399 2.81 5.90 9.84
C GLN A 399 1.30 6.10 10.05
N GLY A 400 0.49 5.67 9.07
CA GLY A 400 -0.96 5.65 9.14
C GLY A 400 -1.58 7.04 9.26
N ILE A 401 -0.91 8.06 8.73
CA ILE A 401 -1.36 9.45 8.68
C ILE A 401 -1.91 9.72 7.27
N TYR A 402 -3.14 10.21 7.20
CA TYR A 402 -3.85 10.44 5.95
C TYR A 402 -4.41 11.86 5.88
N LEU A 403 -4.31 12.49 4.71
CA LEU A 403 -4.88 13.80 4.44
C LEU A 403 -6.41 13.78 4.59
N PRO A 404 -7.07 14.90 4.97
CA PRO A 404 -8.52 14.97 5.12
C PRO A 404 -9.32 14.49 3.89
N ALA A 405 -8.79 14.68 2.68
CA ALA A 405 -9.40 14.19 1.45
C ALA A 405 -9.43 12.65 1.36
N LYS A 406 -8.38 11.95 1.81
CA LYS A 406 -8.31 10.47 1.78
C LYS A 406 -9.27 9.79 2.76
N VAL A 407 -9.71 10.51 3.80
CA VAL A 407 -10.68 10.00 4.79
C VAL A 407 -12.11 10.53 4.57
N ALA A 408 -12.39 11.19 3.45
CA ALA A 408 -13.73 11.74 3.16
C ALA A 408 -14.84 10.67 3.11
N ASP A 409 -14.51 9.47 2.62
CA ASP A 409 -15.41 8.30 2.57
C ASP A 409 -15.61 7.61 3.94
N VAL A 410 -14.89 8.03 4.98
CA VAL A 410 -14.97 7.46 6.33
C VAL A 410 -16.13 8.09 7.10
N SER A 411 -17.11 7.27 7.49
CA SER A 411 -18.25 7.75 8.28
C SER A 411 -17.81 8.40 9.60
N ALA A 412 -18.52 9.46 10.02
CA ALA A 412 -18.14 10.26 11.18
C ALA A 412 -17.97 9.45 12.49
N ASP A 413 -18.78 8.41 12.70
CA ASP A 413 -18.64 7.48 13.82
C ASP A 413 -17.30 6.72 13.76
N ARG A 414 -16.91 6.22 12.57
CA ARG A 414 -15.60 5.58 12.38
C ARG A 414 -14.45 6.56 12.57
N LEU A 415 -14.58 7.79 12.05
CA LEU A 415 -13.58 8.83 12.18
C LEU A 415 -13.32 9.15 13.66
N GLN A 416 -14.40 9.34 14.45
CA GLN A 416 -14.31 9.63 15.89
C GLN A 416 -13.78 8.45 16.73
N ARG A 417 -14.02 7.19 16.30
CA ARG A 417 -13.64 5.98 17.06
C ARG A 417 -12.27 5.40 16.70
N PHE A 418 -11.88 5.50 15.43
CA PHE A 418 -10.73 4.78 14.87
C PHE A 418 -9.60 5.68 14.37
N PHE A 419 -9.78 7.00 14.37
CA PHE A 419 -8.75 7.98 14.00
C PHE A 419 -8.52 9.00 15.12
N VAL A 420 -7.38 9.67 15.07
CA VAL A 420 -6.96 10.76 15.95
C VAL A 420 -6.61 11.96 15.04
N PRO A 421 -7.17 13.16 15.26
CA PRO A 421 -6.77 14.34 14.51
C PRO A 421 -5.33 14.71 14.86
N VAL A 422 -4.54 15.04 13.83
CA VAL A 422 -3.14 15.45 13.92
C VAL A 422 -2.89 16.64 13.00
N GLU A 423 -1.77 17.33 13.16
CA GLU A 423 -1.36 18.37 12.22
C GLU A 423 -1.24 17.77 10.80
N GLY A 424 -1.85 18.43 9.81
CA GLY A 424 -1.93 17.92 8.43
C GLY A 424 -3.01 16.87 8.13
N GLY A 425 -3.72 16.30 9.12
CA GLY A 425 -4.80 15.34 8.82
C GLY A 425 -5.24 14.42 9.97
N TYR A 426 -5.39 13.13 9.67
CA TYR A 426 -5.91 12.12 10.58
C TYR A 426 -4.96 10.92 10.67
N GLN A 427 -4.55 10.55 11.88
CA GLN A 427 -3.78 9.33 12.11
C GLN A 427 -4.68 8.19 12.58
N VAL A 428 -4.52 6.99 12.01
CA VAL A 428 -5.21 5.78 12.46
C VAL A 428 -4.82 5.46 13.92
N ASN A 429 -5.79 5.13 14.75
CA ASN A 429 -5.55 4.93 16.18
C ASN A 429 -4.62 3.73 16.44
N LYS A 430 -3.94 3.73 17.60
CA LYS A 430 -2.94 2.72 17.94
C LYS A 430 -3.52 1.29 17.94
N LEU A 431 -4.76 1.10 18.42
CA LEU A 431 -5.42 -0.20 18.50
C LEU A 431 -5.68 -0.84 17.13
N VAL A 432 -5.99 -0.05 16.10
CA VAL A 432 -6.13 -0.53 14.71
C VAL A 432 -4.76 -0.85 14.11
N ARG A 433 -3.74 -0.02 14.40
CA ARG A 433 -2.37 -0.21 13.88
C ARG A 433 -1.68 -1.45 14.43
N GLU A 434 -1.85 -1.77 15.71
CA GLU A 434 -1.24 -2.96 16.34
C GLU A 434 -1.76 -4.30 15.77
N LEU A 435 -2.87 -4.31 15.03
CA LEU A 435 -3.35 -5.49 14.30
C LEU A 435 -2.66 -5.71 12.94
N CYS A 436 -1.96 -4.70 12.42
CA CYS A 436 -1.51 -4.65 11.02
C CYS A 436 0.02 -4.69 10.90
N LEU A 437 0.55 -5.80 10.41
CA LEU A 437 1.99 -6.00 10.17
C LEU A 437 2.35 -5.65 8.73
N PHE A 438 2.98 -4.48 8.52
CA PHE A 438 3.35 -3.97 7.20
C PHE A 438 4.78 -4.37 6.78
N ALA A 439 4.90 -5.16 5.71
CA ALA A 439 6.16 -5.67 5.17
C ALA A 439 6.26 -5.57 3.64
N ARG A 440 7.47 -5.37 3.11
CA ARG A 440 7.70 -5.37 1.65
C ARG A 440 7.72 -6.82 1.13
N GLN A 441 6.95 -7.13 0.09
CA GLN A 441 6.88 -8.46 -0.52
C GLN A 441 6.58 -8.38 -2.03
N ASN A 442 7.31 -9.16 -2.83
CA ASN A 442 7.00 -9.43 -4.22
C ASN A 442 6.19 -10.73 -4.35
N LEU A 443 4.89 -10.60 -4.62
CA LEU A 443 3.91 -11.67 -4.87
C LEU A 443 4.34 -12.78 -5.85
N ILE A 444 5.33 -12.53 -6.70
CA ILE A 444 5.76 -13.43 -7.78
C ILE A 444 7.02 -14.22 -7.37
N GLY A 445 7.85 -13.66 -6.48
CA GLY A 445 9.16 -14.19 -6.11
C GLY A 445 9.29 -14.66 -4.66
N ASP A 446 8.60 -14.01 -3.72
CA ASP A 446 8.69 -14.33 -2.30
C ASP A 446 7.68 -15.42 -1.89
N PRO A 447 7.99 -16.28 -0.90
CA PRO A 447 7.08 -17.33 -0.46
C PRO A 447 5.82 -16.78 0.21
N PRO A 448 4.64 -17.41 0.04
CA PRO A 448 3.39 -16.96 0.65
C PRO A 448 3.33 -17.27 2.14
N PHE A 449 2.54 -16.49 2.89
CA PHE A 449 2.14 -16.88 4.24
C PHE A 449 1.22 -18.11 4.17
N SER A 450 1.50 -19.12 5.00
CA SER A 450 0.69 -20.33 5.12
C SER A 450 -0.26 -20.28 6.31
N ARG A 451 -1.36 -21.05 6.29
CA ARG A 451 -2.39 -21.12 7.33
C ARG A 451 -3.11 -19.78 7.55
N LEU A 452 -3.59 -19.19 6.46
CA LEU A 452 -4.41 -17.97 6.43
C LEU A 452 -5.91 -18.28 6.45
N ASP A 453 -6.71 -17.39 7.02
CA ASP A 453 -8.17 -17.47 7.09
C ASP A 453 -8.85 -16.67 5.97
N LEU A 454 -8.28 -15.51 5.63
CA LEU A 454 -8.74 -14.63 4.55
C LEU A 454 -7.52 -14.10 3.78
N ILE A 455 -7.58 -14.13 2.46
CA ILE A 455 -6.71 -13.35 1.57
C ILE A 455 -7.55 -12.26 0.91
N SER A 456 -7.11 -11.01 0.97
CA SER A 456 -7.56 -9.94 0.09
C SER A 456 -6.45 -9.60 -0.89
N CYS A 457 -6.74 -9.62 -2.19
CA CYS A 457 -5.81 -9.20 -3.23
C CYS A 457 -6.61 -8.51 -4.33
N ARG A 458 -6.79 -7.19 -4.19
CA ARG A 458 -7.76 -6.41 -4.96
C ARG A 458 -7.08 -5.37 -5.82
N ASN A 459 -7.48 -5.33 -7.10
CA ASN A 459 -6.93 -4.43 -8.11
C ASN A 459 -5.41 -4.59 -8.33
N VAL A 460 -4.91 -5.83 -8.18
CA VAL A 460 -3.49 -6.20 -8.41
C VAL A 460 -3.35 -7.16 -9.59
N LEU A 461 -4.23 -8.17 -9.68
CA LEU A 461 -4.23 -9.17 -10.74
C LEU A 461 -4.54 -8.55 -12.10
N ILE A 462 -5.21 -7.39 -12.14
CA ILE A 462 -5.40 -6.58 -13.36
C ILE A 462 -4.08 -6.22 -14.07
N TYR A 463 -2.95 -6.11 -13.35
CA TYR A 463 -1.64 -5.77 -13.94
C TYR A 463 -0.87 -7.00 -14.43
N PHE A 464 -1.24 -8.19 -13.98
CA PHE A 464 -0.57 -9.45 -14.29
C PHE A 464 -1.06 -10.03 -15.63
N GLY A 465 -0.12 -10.56 -16.42
CA GLY A 465 -0.45 -11.43 -17.54
C GLY A 465 -0.96 -12.79 -17.07
N SER A 466 -1.58 -13.56 -17.97
CA SER A 466 -2.17 -14.86 -17.67
C SER A 466 -1.19 -15.85 -17.03
N ALA A 467 0.09 -15.82 -17.42
CA ALA A 467 1.15 -16.64 -16.81
C ALA A 467 1.34 -16.36 -15.30
N LEU A 468 1.38 -15.09 -14.90
CA LEU A 468 1.51 -14.69 -13.49
C LEU A 468 0.24 -15.02 -12.69
N GLN A 469 -0.95 -14.78 -13.25
CA GLN A 469 -2.21 -15.15 -12.61
C GLN A 469 -2.28 -16.67 -12.37
N LYS A 470 -1.81 -17.49 -13.33
CA LYS A 470 -1.70 -18.95 -13.20
C LYS A 470 -0.65 -19.42 -12.18
N LYS A 471 0.29 -18.57 -11.76
CA LYS A 471 1.21 -18.83 -10.64
C LYS A 471 0.61 -18.41 -9.29
N VAL A 472 0.00 -17.22 -9.22
CA VAL A 472 -0.45 -16.58 -7.98
C VAL A 472 -1.74 -17.21 -7.41
N LEU A 473 -2.71 -17.60 -8.25
CA LEU A 473 -3.97 -18.18 -7.76
C LEU A 473 -3.78 -19.54 -7.05
N PRO A 474 -2.98 -20.50 -7.59
CA PRO A 474 -2.59 -21.70 -6.84
C PRO A 474 -1.82 -21.42 -5.54
N MET A 475 -1.01 -20.37 -5.51
CA MET A 475 -0.26 -19.94 -4.33
C MET A 475 -1.20 -19.44 -3.22
N PHE A 476 -2.23 -18.67 -3.56
CA PHE A 476 -3.29 -18.27 -2.63
C PHE A 476 -4.10 -19.47 -2.13
N HIS A 477 -4.42 -20.43 -3.01
CA HIS A 477 -5.09 -21.67 -2.60
C HIS A 477 -4.25 -22.44 -1.59
N TYR A 478 -2.93 -22.54 -1.78
CA TYR A 478 -2.02 -23.18 -0.84
C TYR A 478 -1.94 -22.45 0.52
N GLY A 479 -1.90 -21.11 0.52
CA GLY A 479 -1.82 -20.29 1.73
C GLY A 479 -3.04 -20.42 2.66
N LEU A 480 -4.24 -20.55 2.09
CA LEU A 480 -5.51 -20.61 2.82
C LEU A 480 -5.74 -21.95 3.56
N LYS A 481 -6.29 -21.87 4.78
CA LYS A 481 -6.88 -23.01 5.50
C LYS A 481 -8.12 -23.54 4.73
N PRO A 482 -8.49 -24.83 4.88
CA PRO A 482 -9.83 -25.29 4.48
C PRO A 482 -10.90 -24.41 5.14
N GLY A 483 -11.95 -24.03 4.40
CA GLY A 483 -12.95 -23.05 4.87
C GLY A 483 -12.52 -21.58 4.80
N GLY A 484 -11.26 -21.29 4.45
CA GLY A 484 -10.76 -19.93 4.25
C GLY A 484 -11.24 -19.28 2.93
N PHE A 485 -11.20 -17.95 2.89
CA PHE A 485 -11.78 -17.13 1.82
C PHE A 485 -10.72 -16.33 1.04
N LEU A 486 -11.02 -16.05 -0.24
CA LEU A 486 -10.28 -15.15 -1.12
C LEU A 486 -11.20 -14.03 -1.59
N MET A 487 -10.76 -12.78 -1.47
CA MET A 487 -11.47 -11.59 -1.94
C MET A 487 -10.63 -10.89 -3.02
N LEU A 488 -11.24 -10.66 -4.19
CA LEU A 488 -10.62 -10.00 -5.35
C LEU A 488 -11.31 -8.66 -5.65
N GLY A 489 -10.72 -7.83 -6.52
CA GLY A 489 -11.34 -6.61 -7.01
C GLY A 489 -12.53 -6.90 -7.91
N SER A 490 -13.44 -5.94 -8.04
CA SER A 490 -14.68 -6.06 -8.84
C SER A 490 -14.46 -6.48 -10.31
N SER A 491 -13.37 -6.03 -10.94
CA SER A 491 -12.95 -6.40 -12.30
C SER A 491 -12.10 -7.68 -12.39
N GLU A 492 -11.90 -8.42 -11.30
CA GLU A 492 -10.98 -9.56 -11.22
C GLU A 492 -11.74 -10.88 -11.00
N THR A 493 -11.18 -11.98 -11.51
CA THR A 493 -11.76 -13.32 -11.39
C THR A 493 -10.68 -14.37 -11.18
N VAL A 494 -11.08 -15.55 -10.70
CA VAL A 494 -10.20 -16.73 -10.60
C VAL A 494 -9.96 -17.44 -11.94
N GLY A 495 -10.56 -16.97 -13.05
CA GLY A 495 -10.39 -17.54 -14.38
C GLY A 495 -10.62 -19.05 -14.44
N GLU A 496 -9.63 -19.79 -14.94
CA GLU A 496 -9.63 -21.26 -15.07
C GLU A 496 -9.64 -22.02 -13.72
N PHE A 497 -9.47 -21.35 -12.57
CA PHE A 497 -9.31 -21.98 -11.26
C PHE A 497 -10.60 -22.10 -10.45
N THR A 498 -11.77 -22.21 -11.11
CA THR A 498 -13.05 -22.52 -10.46
C THR A 498 -13.03 -23.84 -9.68
N ASP A 499 -12.22 -24.82 -10.10
CA ASP A 499 -11.92 -26.07 -9.38
C ASP A 499 -11.28 -25.87 -7.99
N LEU A 500 -10.64 -24.71 -7.77
CA LEU A 500 -9.95 -24.36 -6.52
C LEU A 500 -10.76 -23.42 -5.63
N PHE A 501 -11.66 -22.62 -6.23
CA PHE A 501 -12.34 -21.50 -5.59
C PHE A 501 -13.84 -21.49 -5.95
N ALA A 502 -14.69 -21.78 -4.97
CA ALA A 502 -16.14 -21.65 -5.10
C ALA A 502 -16.51 -20.17 -5.00
N MET A 503 -17.30 -19.64 -5.93
CA MET A 503 -17.80 -18.26 -5.84
C MET A 503 -18.88 -18.19 -4.76
N LEU A 504 -18.70 -17.29 -3.79
CA LEU A 504 -19.69 -16.97 -2.76
C LEU A 504 -20.50 -15.74 -3.16
N ASP A 505 -19.85 -14.74 -3.76
CA ASP A 505 -20.46 -13.48 -4.16
C ASP A 505 -19.97 -13.04 -5.55
N LEU A 506 -20.87 -13.00 -6.52
CA LEU A 506 -20.59 -12.60 -7.90
C LEU A 506 -20.39 -11.09 -8.06
N GLN A 507 -21.02 -10.27 -7.22
CA GLN A 507 -20.95 -8.81 -7.27
C GLN A 507 -19.64 -8.31 -6.65
N HIS A 508 -19.26 -8.88 -5.52
CA HIS A 508 -18.12 -8.45 -4.69
C HIS A 508 -16.87 -9.35 -4.83
N LYS A 509 -16.91 -10.34 -5.73
CA LYS A 509 -15.81 -11.27 -6.06
C LYS A 509 -15.18 -11.94 -4.83
N ILE A 510 -16.05 -12.43 -3.95
CA ILE A 510 -15.66 -13.23 -2.77
C ILE A 510 -15.77 -14.72 -3.12
N TYR A 511 -14.74 -15.49 -2.79
CA TYR A 511 -14.62 -16.91 -3.05
C TYR A 511 -14.26 -17.69 -1.78
N ALA A 512 -14.69 -18.94 -1.69
CA ALA A 512 -14.31 -19.89 -0.63
C ALA A 512 -13.39 -20.98 -1.21
N LYS A 513 -12.38 -21.41 -0.43
CA LYS A 513 -11.44 -22.47 -0.84
C LYS A 513 -12.14 -23.83 -0.98
N GLN A 514 -12.02 -24.46 -2.16
CA GLN A 514 -12.48 -25.83 -2.40
C GLN A 514 -11.44 -26.90 -2.04
N SER A 515 -11.94 -28.08 -1.67
CA SER A 515 -11.17 -29.29 -1.36
C SER A 515 -10.78 -30.07 -2.62
N SER A 516 -9.93 -29.49 -3.47
CA SER A 516 -9.47 -30.10 -4.72
C SER A 516 -8.61 -31.35 -4.47
N ALA A 517 -8.98 -32.50 -5.05
CA ALA A 517 -8.21 -33.75 -4.95
C ALA A 517 -6.90 -33.78 -5.78
N ARG A 518 -6.64 -32.71 -6.55
CA ARG A 518 -5.50 -32.56 -7.47
C ARG A 518 -4.32 -31.97 -6.69
N ARG A 519 -3.21 -32.71 -6.55
CA ARG A 519 -1.99 -32.16 -5.94
C ARG A 519 -1.43 -31.06 -6.84
N LEU A 520 -1.30 -29.85 -6.30
CA LEU A 520 -0.62 -28.74 -6.97
C LEU A 520 0.89 -28.91 -6.81
N ASN A 521 1.59 -29.10 -7.94
CA ASN A 521 3.05 -28.95 -7.97
C ASN A 521 3.36 -27.45 -7.95
N LEU A 522 3.61 -26.90 -6.76
CA LEU A 522 4.06 -25.52 -6.59
C LEU A 522 5.55 -25.45 -6.94
N ASP A 523 5.85 -24.99 -8.15
CA ASP A 523 7.21 -24.73 -8.61
C ASP A 523 7.72 -23.42 -8.00
N LEU A 524 8.08 -23.49 -6.71
CA LEU A 524 8.72 -22.42 -5.95
C LEU A 524 10.19 -22.36 -6.38
N GLY A 525 10.43 -21.61 -7.45
CA GLY A 525 11.70 -21.60 -8.19
C GLY A 525 12.96 -21.59 -7.34
N GLU A 526 13.86 -22.52 -7.64
CA GLU A 526 15.09 -22.75 -6.89
C GLU A 526 16.02 -21.52 -6.89
N SER A 527 16.53 -21.17 -5.71
CA SER A 527 17.74 -20.34 -5.60
C SER A 527 18.61 -20.80 -4.42
N SER A 528 19.85 -21.18 -4.74
CA SER A 528 20.91 -21.71 -3.85
C SER A 528 20.67 -23.11 -3.22
N PRO A 529 21.57 -24.08 -3.46
CA PRO A 529 21.48 -25.42 -2.86
C PRO A 529 22.34 -25.57 -1.61
N ASP A 530 21.73 -25.83 -0.45
CA ASP A 530 22.30 -26.69 0.60
C ASP A 530 21.20 -27.21 1.56
N ARG A 531 21.55 -28.20 2.38
CA ARG A 531 20.78 -28.85 3.47
C ARG A 531 19.74 -29.88 3.05
N GLN A 532 20.24 -31.10 2.85
CA GLN A 532 19.46 -32.32 3.02
C GLN A 532 18.85 -32.38 4.44
N ALA A 533 17.56 -32.72 4.54
CA ALA A 533 16.92 -33.14 5.78
C ALA A 533 15.92 -34.27 5.47
N THR A 534 16.10 -35.42 6.12
CA THR A 534 15.31 -36.63 5.86
C THR A 534 13.99 -36.65 6.64
N ALA A 535 12.87 -36.90 5.96
CA ALA A 535 11.59 -37.24 6.60
C ALA A 535 10.83 -38.29 5.77
N THR A 536 10.38 -39.37 6.42
CA THR A 536 9.62 -40.45 5.78
C THR A 536 8.12 -40.13 5.73
N PRO A 537 7.40 -40.47 4.64
CA PRO A 537 5.97 -40.21 4.54
C PRO A 537 5.15 -41.24 5.33
N PHE A 538 4.45 -40.78 6.37
CA PHE A 538 3.36 -41.56 6.97
C PHE A 538 2.06 -41.37 6.15
N THR A 539 1.37 -42.47 5.88
CA THR A 539 0.10 -42.49 5.15
C THR A 539 -1.05 -42.71 6.14
N TYR A 540 -2.05 -41.83 6.11
CA TYR A 540 -3.37 -42.09 6.68
C TYR A 540 -4.39 -42.28 5.55
N GLN A 541 -5.23 -43.30 5.65
CA GLN A 541 -6.40 -43.51 4.80
C GLN A 541 -7.64 -43.62 5.70
N GLU A 542 -8.67 -42.84 5.39
CA GLU A 542 -10.01 -42.97 5.96
C GLU A 542 -11.09 -42.64 4.88
N PRO A 543 -12.38 -42.98 5.11
CA PRO A 543 -13.21 -43.50 4.02
C PRO A 543 -13.96 -42.47 3.17
N ARG A 544 -14.39 -42.90 1.98
CA ARG A 544 -15.34 -42.18 1.13
C ARG A 544 -16.79 -42.60 1.42
N PRO A 545 -17.75 -41.68 1.60
CA PRO A 545 -19.15 -41.93 1.32
C PRO A 545 -19.41 -41.88 -0.20
N THR A 546 -20.48 -42.55 -0.66
CA THR A 546 -20.92 -42.57 -2.07
C THR A 546 -21.96 -41.47 -2.34
N PRO A 547 -21.95 -40.83 -3.53
CA PRO A 547 -23.03 -39.91 -3.94
C PRO A 547 -24.32 -40.67 -4.25
N ASP A 548 -25.45 -39.98 -4.14
CA ASP A 548 -26.80 -40.55 -4.26
C ASP A 548 -27.19 -40.82 -5.74
N LEU A 549 -27.84 -41.95 -6.00
CA LEU A 549 -28.13 -42.45 -7.34
C LEU A 549 -29.49 -41.97 -7.89
N TYR A 550 -30.43 -41.61 -7.01
CA TYR A 550 -31.81 -41.33 -7.39
C TYR A 550 -31.97 -40.00 -8.15
N SER A 551 -31.22 -38.96 -7.77
CA SER A 551 -31.28 -37.63 -8.40
C SER A 551 -30.87 -37.65 -9.88
N ALA A 552 -29.91 -38.50 -10.25
CA ALA A 552 -29.51 -38.71 -11.63
C ALA A 552 -30.55 -39.47 -12.46
N ALA A 553 -31.34 -40.36 -11.84
CA ALA A 553 -32.39 -41.11 -12.52
C ALA A 553 -33.59 -40.23 -12.89
N ASP A 554 -34.04 -39.37 -11.97
CA ASP A 554 -35.19 -38.47 -12.21
C ASP A 554 -34.92 -37.46 -13.33
N GLN A 555 -33.68 -36.95 -13.45
CA GLN A 555 -33.27 -36.10 -14.58
C GLN A 555 -33.46 -36.79 -15.93
N VAL A 556 -33.14 -38.09 -16.03
CA VAL A 556 -33.29 -38.84 -17.28
C VAL A 556 -34.78 -39.04 -17.62
N VAL A 557 -35.62 -39.41 -16.65
CA VAL A 557 -37.06 -39.61 -16.90
C VAL A 557 -37.75 -38.31 -17.33
N LEU A 558 -37.47 -37.20 -16.64
CA LEU A 558 -38.03 -35.88 -16.95
C LEU A 558 -37.63 -35.37 -18.35
N SER A 559 -36.46 -35.77 -18.86
CA SER A 559 -35.98 -35.35 -20.18
C SER A 559 -36.73 -36.00 -21.36
N HIS A 560 -37.35 -37.18 -21.16
CA HIS A 560 -37.98 -37.96 -22.24
C HIS A 560 -39.52 -37.99 -22.18
N TYR A 561 -40.14 -37.77 -21.01
CA TYR A 561 -41.59 -37.92 -20.82
C TYR A 561 -42.29 -36.69 -20.21
N GLY A 562 -41.56 -35.59 -19.96
CA GLY A 562 -42.16 -34.33 -19.52
C GLY A 562 -42.87 -33.59 -20.66
N PRO A 563 -43.99 -32.88 -20.40
CA PRO A 563 -44.58 -31.97 -21.39
C PRO A 563 -43.58 -30.85 -21.76
N VAL A 564 -43.61 -30.41 -23.02
CA VAL A 564 -42.72 -29.34 -23.50
C VAL A 564 -43.04 -28.04 -22.77
N GLY A 565 -42.03 -27.41 -22.19
CA GLY A 565 -42.25 -26.27 -21.30
C GLY A 565 -40.97 -25.56 -20.90
N VAL A 566 -41.13 -24.46 -20.19
CA VAL A 566 -40.06 -23.52 -19.85
C VAL A 566 -40.32 -22.92 -18.47
N VAL A 567 -39.29 -22.91 -17.63
CA VAL A 567 -39.30 -22.18 -16.35
C VAL A 567 -38.78 -20.78 -16.60
N VAL A 568 -39.53 -19.76 -16.18
CA VAL A 568 -39.11 -18.35 -16.20
C VAL A 568 -39.11 -17.72 -14.82
N ASN A 569 -38.25 -16.72 -14.63
CA ASN A 569 -38.22 -15.88 -13.42
C ASN A 569 -39.32 -14.81 -13.43
N GLY A 570 -39.33 -13.93 -12.41
CA GLY A 570 -40.25 -12.80 -12.33
C GLY A 570 -40.12 -11.74 -13.43
N GLN A 571 -39.02 -11.75 -14.20
CA GLN A 571 -38.72 -10.87 -15.34
C GLN A 571 -39.08 -11.49 -16.70
N LEU A 572 -39.56 -12.74 -16.70
CA LEU A 572 -39.90 -13.56 -17.87
C LEU A 572 -38.69 -14.11 -18.66
N ASP A 573 -37.50 -14.10 -18.03
CA ASP A 573 -36.29 -14.70 -18.58
C ASP A 573 -36.22 -16.20 -18.27
N ILE A 574 -35.74 -16.96 -19.25
CA ILE A 574 -35.77 -18.42 -19.25
C ILE A 574 -34.64 -18.99 -18.38
N LEU A 575 -35.02 -19.55 -17.23
CA LEU A 575 -34.12 -20.25 -16.31
C LEU A 575 -33.85 -21.69 -16.76
N GLN A 576 -34.85 -22.38 -17.32
CA GLN A 576 -34.70 -23.77 -17.76
C GLN A 576 -35.68 -24.13 -18.88
N PHE A 577 -35.18 -24.66 -19.99
CA PHE A 577 -35.97 -25.34 -21.02
C PHE A 577 -36.26 -26.80 -20.62
N ARG A 578 -37.45 -27.32 -20.94
CA ARG A 578 -37.84 -28.73 -20.76
C ARG A 578 -38.50 -29.26 -22.04
N GLY A 579 -38.01 -30.39 -22.54
CA GLY A 579 -38.42 -30.93 -23.84
C GLY A 579 -37.95 -30.08 -25.03
N GLN A 580 -38.46 -30.38 -26.23
CA GLN A 580 -38.01 -29.78 -27.48
C GLN A 580 -38.86 -28.55 -27.85
N THR A 581 -38.40 -27.36 -27.45
CA THR A 581 -39.18 -26.10 -27.49
C THR A 581 -39.22 -25.38 -28.85
N SER A 582 -38.46 -25.83 -29.85
CA SER A 582 -38.31 -25.18 -31.17
C SER A 582 -39.59 -25.09 -32.01
N ALA A 583 -40.64 -25.84 -31.64
CA ALA A 583 -41.98 -25.68 -32.22
C ALA A 583 -42.59 -24.30 -31.88
N TYR A 584 -42.38 -23.81 -30.65
CA TYR A 584 -43.05 -22.62 -30.09
C TYR A 584 -42.11 -21.41 -29.97
N LEU A 585 -40.81 -21.65 -29.73
CA LEU A 585 -39.80 -20.63 -29.53
C LEU A 585 -38.74 -20.67 -30.63
N GLU A 586 -38.30 -19.49 -31.08
CA GLU A 586 -37.21 -19.32 -32.04
C GLU A 586 -36.37 -18.07 -31.68
N PRO A 587 -35.05 -18.06 -31.97
CA PRO A 587 -34.21 -16.90 -31.68
C PRO A 587 -34.55 -15.73 -32.60
N ALA A 588 -35.00 -14.60 -32.03
CA ALA A 588 -35.25 -13.39 -32.79
C ALA A 588 -33.96 -12.86 -33.48
N PRO A 589 -34.02 -12.35 -34.72
CA PRO A 589 -32.86 -11.82 -35.42
C PRO A 589 -32.40 -10.49 -34.78
N GLY A 590 -31.31 -10.53 -34.01
CA GLY A 590 -30.78 -9.35 -33.31
C GLY A 590 -29.80 -9.73 -32.20
N ARG A 591 -29.74 -8.91 -31.12
CA ARG A 591 -29.02 -9.26 -29.89
C ARG A 591 -29.67 -10.50 -29.26
N ALA A 592 -28.85 -11.50 -28.92
CA ALA A 592 -29.32 -12.72 -28.28
C ALA A 592 -29.93 -12.40 -26.90
N SER A 593 -31.18 -12.79 -26.70
CA SER A 593 -31.91 -12.63 -25.44
C SER A 593 -32.65 -13.94 -25.12
N LEU A 594 -32.63 -14.33 -23.84
CA LEU A 594 -33.33 -15.51 -23.33
C LEU A 594 -34.69 -15.16 -22.70
N ASN A 595 -35.31 -14.05 -23.13
CA ASN A 595 -36.61 -13.64 -22.63
C ASN A 595 -37.72 -14.37 -23.38
N LEU A 596 -38.69 -14.94 -22.64
CA LEU A 596 -39.74 -15.75 -23.25
C LEU A 596 -40.63 -14.93 -24.22
N LEU A 597 -40.74 -13.62 -24.03
CA LEU A 597 -41.47 -12.71 -24.93
C LEU A 597 -40.65 -12.19 -26.12
N THR A 598 -39.33 -12.40 -26.16
CA THR A 598 -38.52 -12.15 -27.37
C THR A 598 -38.32 -13.42 -28.20
N MET A 599 -38.28 -14.59 -27.55
CA MET A 599 -38.15 -15.89 -28.21
C MET A 599 -39.48 -16.50 -28.69
N ALA A 600 -40.64 -16.03 -28.23
CA ALA A 600 -41.93 -16.56 -28.68
C ALA A 600 -42.25 -16.13 -30.12
N LYS A 601 -42.58 -17.11 -30.98
CA LYS A 601 -43.04 -16.89 -32.36
C LYS A 601 -44.19 -15.89 -32.41
N ASP A 602 -44.18 -14.98 -33.38
CA ASP A 602 -45.06 -13.79 -33.38
C ASP A 602 -46.56 -14.12 -33.28
N SER A 603 -47.04 -15.26 -33.79
CA SER A 603 -48.45 -15.66 -33.66
C SER A 603 -48.86 -16.08 -32.25
N LEU A 604 -47.91 -16.53 -31.42
CA LEU A 604 -48.12 -16.99 -30.05
C LEU A 604 -47.82 -15.89 -29.01
N ARG A 605 -46.98 -14.92 -29.40
CA ARG A 605 -46.40 -13.86 -28.56
C ARG A 605 -47.45 -13.00 -27.83
N LEU A 606 -48.55 -12.65 -28.49
CA LEU A 606 -49.62 -11.84 -27.89
C LEU A 606 -50.40 -12.63 -26.81
N ASP A 607 -50.72 -13.89 -27.08
CA ASP A 607 -51.49 -14.72 -26.16
C ASP A 607 -50.69 -15.10 -24.91
N LEU A 608 -49.42 -15.48 -25.11
CA LEU A 608 -48.48 -15.79 -24.05
C LEU A 608 -48.20 -14.57 -23.14
N ARG A 609 -48.11 -13.35 -23.71
CA ARG A 609 -48.04 -12.10 -22.92
C ARG A 609 -49.27 -11.91 -22.04
N THR A 610 -50.47 -12.24 -22.54
CA THR A 610 -51.71 -12.12 -21.77
C THR A 610 -51.73 -13.10 -20.59
N ALA A 611 -51.40 -14.37 -20.85
CA ALA A 611 -51.43 -15.42 -19.85
C ALA A 611 -50.42 -15.17 -18.71
N LEU A 612 -49.19 -14.73 -19.04
CA LEU A 612 -48.17 -14.37 -18.05
C LEU A 612 -48.57 -13.14 -17.22
N TYR A 613 -49.19 -12.12 -17.83
CA TYR A 613 -49.67 -10.95 -17.10
C TYR A 613 -50.78 -11.32 -16.10
N GLN A 614 -51.74 -12.15 -16.51
CA GLN A 614 -52.82 -12.63 -15.64
C GLN A 614 -52.28 -13.51 -14.50
N ALA A 615 -51.37 -14.44 -14.79
CA ALA A 615 -50.74 -15.28 -13.76
C ALA A 615 -49.92 -14.44 -12.76
N LYS A 616 -49.25 -13.37 -13.21
CA LYS A 616 -48.47 -12.46 -12.37
C LYS A 616 -49.33 -11.51 -11.52
N GLN A 617 -50.55 -11.17 -11.95
CA GLN A 617 -51.49 -10.39 -11.13
C GLN A 617 -52.29 -11.25 -10.13
N LEU A 618 -52.69 -12.46 -10.53
CA LEU A 618 -53.62 -13.29 -9.76
C LEU A 618 -52.95 -14.38 -8.90
N SER A 619 -51.66 -14.66 -9.15
CA SER A 619 -50.88 -15.72 -8.47
C SER A 619 -51.56 -17.10 -8.51
N GLN A 620 -52.30 -17.39 -9.59
CA GLN A 620 -53.02 -18.64 -9.83
C GLN A 620 -52.64 -19.22 -11.20
N PRO A 621 -52.83 -20.53 -11.42
CA PRO A 621 -52.67 -21.14 -12.73
C PRO A 621 -53.56 -20.49 -13.79
N VAL A 622 -53.00 -20.13 -14.94
CA VAL A 622 -53.74 -19.58 -16.08
C VAL A 622 -53.60 -20.49 -17.28
N HIS A 623 -54.72 -21.03 -17.75
CA HIS A 623 -54.83 -21.78 -19.00
C HIS A 623 -55.32 -20.87 -20.12
N LYS A 624 -54.64 -20.85 -21.27
CA LYS A 624 -55.09 -20.10 -22.45
C LYS A 624 -54.71 -20.80 -23.75
N THR A 625 -55.66 -20.92 -24.68
CA THR A 625 -55.40 -21.38 -26.05
C THR A 625 -54.93 -20.22 -26.92
N GLY A 626 -53.75 -20.35 -27.53
CA GLY A 626 -53.25 -19.49 -28.60
C GLY A 626 -53.23 -20.22 -29.96
N SER A 627 -52.78 -19.55 -31.00
CA SER A 627 -52.67 -20.13 -32.36
C SER A 627 -51.25 -20.08 -32.91
N LEU A 628 -50.73 -21.23 -33.36
CA LEU A 628 -49.47 -21.33 -34.07
C LEU A 628 -49.74 -21.42 -35.58
N ARG A 629 -49.07 -20.60 -36.40
CA ARG A 629 -49.18 -20.69 -37.87
C ARG A 629 -48.08 -21.58 -38.44
N GLU A 630 -48.45 -22.78 -38.89
CA GLU A 630 -47.54 -23.79 -39.42
C GLU A 630 -47.76 -23.91 -40.94
N GLY A 631 -46.98 -23.13 -41.69
CA GLY A 631 -47.22 -22.91 -43.12
C GLY A 631 -48.53 -22.17 -43.37
N ASP A 632 -49.41 -22.74 -44.20
CA ASP A 632 -50.72 -22.18 -44.52
C ASP A 632 -51.87 -22.79 -43.69
N ARG A 633 -51.55 -23.34 -42.51
CA ARG A 633 -52.54 -23.81 -41.52
C ARG A 633 -52.32 -23.13 -40.18
N LEU A 634 -53.42 -22.93 -39.45
CA LEU A 634 -53.43 -22.47 -38.06
C LEU A 634 -53.71 -23.68 -37.16
N CYS A 635 -52.78 -23.96 -36.26
CA CYS A 635 -52.82 -25.05 -35.30
C CYS A 635 -53.03 -24.48 -33.89
N PRO A 636 -54.13 -24.81 -33.19
CA PRO A 636 -54.35 -24.35 -31.82
C PRO A 636 -53.36 -24.99 -30.83
N VAL A 637 -52.85 -24.18 -29.91
CA VAL A 637 -51.87 -24.57 -28.88
C VAL A 637 -52.38 -24.10 -27.52
N ALA A 638 -52.56 -25.04 -26.60
CA ALA A 638 -52.82 -24.73 -25.20
C ALA A 638 -51.53 -24.29 -24.51
N ILE A 639 -51.62 -23.22 -23.73
CA ILE A 639 -50.54 -22.64 -22.92
C ILE A 639 -51.02 -22.65 -21.47
N ASP A 640 -50.32 -23.39 -20.61
CA ASP A 640 -50.56 -23.41 -19.16
C ASP A 640 -49.45 -22.64 -18.45
N VAL A 641 -49.80 -21.65 -17.64
CA VAL A 641 -48.87 -20.84 -16.84
C VAL A 641 -49.09 -21.12 -15.36
N LEU A 642 -48.10 -21.73 -14.71
CA LEU A 642 -48.16 -22.23 -13.34
C LEU A 642 -47.16 -21.45 -12.44
N PRO A 643 -47.62 -20.53 -11.57
CA PRO A 643 -46.74 -19.86 -10.61
C PRO A 643 -46.30 -20.82 -9.48
N PHE A 644 -45.02 -20.74 -9.09
CA PHE A 644 -44.46 -21.49 -7.96
C PHE A 644 -43.29 -20.74 -7.29
N GLN A 645 -42.95 -21.10 -6.05
CA GLN A 645 -41.84 -20.51 -5.30
C GLN A 645 -40.82 -21.61 -4.89
N PRO A 646 -39.53 -21.51 -5.27
CA PRO A 646 -38.49 -22.41 -4.79
C PRO A 646 -38.20 -22.17 -3.30
N ALA A 647 -38.10 -23.25 -2.52
CA ALA A 647 -37.98 -23.22 -1.05
C ALA A 647 -36.64 -22.64 -0.51
N ALA A 648 -35.77 -22.11 -1.36
CA ALA A 648 -34.45 -21.58 -0.99
C ALA A 648 -34.31 -20.06 -1.18
N GLU A 649 -35.05 -19.44 -2.10
CA GLU A 649 -34.72 -18.09 -2.61
C GLU A 649 -35.91 -17.10 -2.60
N GLY A 650 -37.15 -17.57 -2.39
CA GLY A 650 -38.32 -16.70 -2.19
C GLY A 650 -38.85 -15.95 -3.43
N GLU A 651 -38.12 -15.95 -4.55
CA GLU A 651 -38.63 -15.43 -5.81
C GLU A 651 -39.82 -16.26 -6.34
N THR A 652 -40.74 -15.60 -7.05
CA THR A 652 -41.89 -16.25 -7.69
C THR A 652 -41.58 -16.53 -9.14
N CYS A 653 -41.40 -17.81 -9.46
CA CYS A 653 -41.14 -18.33 -10.79
C CYS A 653 -42.44 -18.78 -11.46
N PHE A 654 -42.44 -18.88 -12.79
CA PHE A 654 -43.56 -19.40 -13.57
C PHE A 654 -43.08 -20.56 -14.44
N LEU A 655 -43.78 -21.69 -14.38
CA LEU A 655 -43.62 -22.80 -15.31
C LEU A 655 -44.66 -22.63 -16.43
N VAL A 656 -44.20 -22.43 -17.66
CA VAL A 656 -45.03 -22.35 -18.86
C VAL A 656 -44.97 -23.69 -19.59
N LEU A 657 -46.11 -24.34 -19.80
CA LEU A 657 -46.22 -25.59 -20.55
C LEU A 657 -46.97 -25.36 -21.86
N PHE A 658 -46.58 -26.09 -22.91
CA PHE A 658 -47.17 -26.01 -24.25
C PHE A 658 -47.69 -27.39 -24.67
N ALA A 659 -48.97 -27.46 -25.06
CA ALA A 659 -49.58 -28.65 -25.62
C ALA A 659 -50.32 -28.32 -26.92
N THR A 660 -50.13 -29.12 -27.97
CA THR A 660 -50.91 -29.01 -29.21
C THR A 660 -52.35 -29.46 -28.95
N GLY A 661 -53.29 -28.52 -29.03
CA GLY A 661 -54.65 -28.72 -28.56
C GLY A 661 -55.57 -29.31 -29.63
N SER A 662 -55.84 -30.61 -29.58
CA SER A 662 -57.11 -31.13 -30.11
C SER A 662 -58.26 -30.62 -29.23
N GLY A 663 -58.78 -29.42 -29.54
CA GLY A 663 -59.56 -28.58 -28.60
C GLY A 663 -61.08 -28.61 -28.73
N ASP A 664 -61.77 -27.79 -27.90
CA ASP A 664 -63.21 -27.48 -27.94
C ASP A 664 -63.55 -26.19 -27.10
N ARG A 665 -64.53 -25.33 -27.52
CA ARG A 665 -65.41 -24.35 -26.76
C ARG A 665 -65.03 -22.87 -26.35
N ASP A 666 -65.48 -21.87 -27.14
CA ASP A 666 -66.41 -20.68 -26.97
C ASP A 666 -66.45 -19.57 -25.82
N GLY A 667 -66.61 -18.24 -26.15
CA GLY A 667 -67.47 -17.19 -25.44
C GLY A 667 -67.09 -15.64 -25.22
N ASP A 668 -67.95 -14.64 -25.63
CA ASP A 668 -68.03 -13.08 -25.69
C ASP A 668 -67.91 -12.10 -24.42
N ALA A 669 -68.06 -10.71 -24.38
CA ALA A 669 -67.83 -9.45 -25.25
C ALA A 669 -68.29 -8.02 -24.64
N GLN A 670 -67.83 -6.83 -25.17
CA GLN A 670 -68.34 -5.35 -25.14
C GLN A 670 -68.36 -4.43 -23.84
N GLY A 671 -68.50 -3.05 -23.75
CA GLY A 671 -68.44 -1.83 -24.67
C GLY A 671 -68.96 -0.39 -24.17
N GLU A 672 -68.31 0.77 -24.54
CA GLU A 672 -68.75 2.25 -24.78
C GLU A 672 -68.95 3.46 -23.72
N ALA A 673 -69.25 4.75 -24.13
CA ALA A 673 -69.11 6.11 -23.39
C ALA A 673 -69.82 7.49 -23.91
N LYS A 674 -69.73 8.72 -23.25
CA LYS A 674 -69.94 10.25 -23.64
C LYS A 674 -71.17 11.13 -23.07
N GLY A 675 -71.39 12.51 -23.02
CA GLY A 675 -70.69 13.89 -23.06
C GLY A 675 -71.50 15.28 -23.35
N ALA A 676 -71.15 16.52 -22.80
CA ALA A 676 -71.33 18.01 -23.25
C ALA A 676 -72.44 19.13 -22.75
N ALA A 677 -72.40 20.48 -23.15
CA ALA A 677 -73.09 21.73 -22.52
C ALA A 677 -73.53 23.11 -23.35
N PRO A 678 -73.54 24.47 -22.94
CA PRO A 678 -74.61 25.59 -23.19
C PRO A 678 -74.28 27.12 -23.68
N THR A 679 -75.13 28.23 -23.53
CA THR A 679 -74.99 29.69 -24.13
C THR A 679 -75.74 30.99 -23.52
N LEU A 680 -75.79 32.25 -24.15
CA LEU A 680 -76.09 33.69 -23.62
C LEU A 680 -76.65 34.86 -24.60
N THR A 681 -77.13 36.09 -24.18
CA THR A 681 -77.28 37.45 -24.96
C THR A 681 -77.81 38.80 -24.23
N PRO A 682 -77.59 40.09 -24.72
CA PRO A 682 -78.01 41.44 -24.14
C PRO A 682 -78.52 42.63 -25.10
N ASP A 683 -78.66 43.91 -24.62
CA ASP A 683 -78.89 45.21 -25.42
C ASP A 683 -78.48 46.59 -24.71
N THR A 684 -78.95 47.82 -25.10
CA THR A 684 -78.10 49.06 -25.30
C THR A 684 -78.40 50.51 -24.67
N PRO A 685 -79.13 51.54 -25.24
CA PRO A 685 -78.80 53.03 -25.16
C PRO A 685 -79.89 54.00 -24.50
N ALA A 686 -79.93 55.38 -24.45
CA ALA A 686 -79.29 56.60 -25.08
C ALA A 686 -79.52 57.98 -24.27
N PRO A 687 -78.95 59.19 -24.65
CA PRO A 687 -79.03 60.54 -23.96
C PRO A 687 -79.75 61.71 -24.76
N ASP A 688 -79.72 63.08 -24.57
CA ASP A 688 -79.04 64.15 -23.73
C ASP A 688 -79.83 65.55 -23.69
N HIS A 689 -79.54 66.46 -22.72
CA HIS A 689 -79.41 67.96 -22.85
C HIS A 689 -78.54 68.59 -21.71
N GLN A 690 -77.76 67.80 -20.97
CA GLN A 690 -77.08 68.20 -19.72
C GLN A 690 -75.60 68.58 -19.93
N ASP A 691 -75.02 68.21 -21.07
CA ASP A 691 -73.56 68.17 -21.26
C ASP A 691 -72.88 69.56 -21.17
N VAL A 692 -73.59 70.67 -21.44
CA VAL A 692 -72.99 72.03 -21.36
C VAL A 692 -72.70 72.45 -19.91
N LEU A 693 -73.58 72.13 -18.96
CA LEU A 693 -73.33 72.38 -17.52
C LEU A 693 -72.29 71.41 -16.96
N ARG A 694 -72.37 70.15 -17.41
CA ARG A 694 -71.39 69.11 -17.07
C ARG A 694 -69.96 69.52 -17.46
N LEU A 695 -69.75 69.99 -18.69
CA LEU A 695 -68.44 70.43 -19.19
C LEU A 695 -67.85 71.59 -18.37
N GLN A 696 -68.67 72.46 -17.77
CA GLN A 696 -68.19 73.53 -16.89
C GLN A 696 -67.74 72.98 -15.52
N GLN A 697 -68.46 72.02 -14.95
CA GLN A 697 -68.03 71.33 -13.73
C GLN A 697 -66.82 70.41 -13.98
N GLU A 698 -66.72 69.77 -15.14
CA GLU A 698 -65.54 68.98 -15.56
C GLU A 698 -64.30 69.89 -15.72
N LEU A 699 -64.44 71.13 -16.19
CA LEU A 699 -63.31 72.09 -16.26
C LEU A 699 -62.82 72.55 -14.87
N GLU A 700 -63.74 72.76 -13.91
CA GLU A 700 -63.39 73.21 -12.57
C GLU A 700 -62.83 72.06 -11.71
N THR A 701 -63.39 70.86 -11.83
CA THR A 701 -62.86 69.65 -11.18
C THR A 701 -61.51 69.21 -11.76
N THR A 702 -61.31 69.26 -13.08
CA THR A 702 -59.99 68.95 -13.68
C THR A 702 -58.90 69.94 -13.26
N LYS A 703 -59.22 71.23 -13.06
CA LYS A 703 -58.26 72.19 -12.46
C LYS A 703 -57.89 71.82 -11.03
N SER A 704 -58.87 71.51 -10.19
CA SER A 704 -58.62 71.08 -8.81
C SER A 704 -57.80 69.77 -8.77
N HIS A 705 -58.07 68.84 -9.69
CA HIS A 705 -57.35 67.58 -9.81
C HIS A 705 -55.90 67.78 -10.27
N LEU A 706 -55.67 68.63 -11.28
CA LEU A 706 -54.31 69.00 -11.71
C LEU A 706 -53.50 69.65 -10.60
N GLN A 707 -54.11 70.49 -9.77
CA GLN A 707 -53.41 71.12 -8.65
C GLN A 707 -53.07 70.11 -7.54
N SER A 708 -53.97 69.17 -7.23
CA SER A 708 -53.68 68.03 -6.34
C SER A 708 -52.54 67.15 -6.88
N ILE A 709 -52.48 66.92 -8.20
CA ILE A 709 -51.40 66.13 -8.84
C ILE A 709 -50.05 66.87 -8.77
N ILE A 710 -50.05 68.21 -8.85
CA ILE A 710 -48.82 69.00 -8.69
C ILE A 710 -48.32 68.91 -7.24
N GLU A 711 -49.20 69.04 -6.24
CA GLU A 711 -48.85 68.91 -4.83
C GLU A 711 -48.34 67.49 -4.49
N GLU A 712 -48.94 66.45 -5.08
CA GLU A 712 -48.48 65.05 -5.00
C GLU A 712 -47.14 64.81 -5.73
N GLN A 713 -46.91 65.49 -6.86
CA GLN A 713 -45.64 65.43 -7.60
C GLN A 713 -44.51 66.18 -6.88
N GLU A 714 -44.81 67.27 -6.16
CA GLU A 714 -43.85 67.97 -5.32
C GLU A 714 -43.50 67.18 -4.06
N ALA A 715 -44.49 66.54 -3.42
CA ALA A 715 -44.26 65.64 -2.27
C ALA A 715 -43.39 64.45 -2.67
N THR A 716 -43.74 63.72 -3.74
CA THR A 716 -42.94 62.58 -4.23
C THR A 716 -41.54 62.97 -4.71
N ASN A 717 -41.32 64.22 -5.15
CA ASN A 717 -39.98 64.76 -5.42
C ASN A 717 -39.17 65.05 -4.15
N GLN A 718 -39.82 65.40 -3.04
CA GLN A 718 -39.14 65.56 -1.74
C GLN A 718 -38.80 64.19 -1.15
N ASP A 719 -39.72 63.22 -1.19
CA ASP A 719 -39.48 61.84 -0.77
C ASP A 719 -38.34 61.19 -1.57
N LEU A 720 -38.32 61.37 -2.90
CA LEU A 720 -37.23 60.90 -3.75
C LEU A 720 -35.88 61.55 -3.43
N ARG A 721 -35.85 62.81 -2.96
CA ARG A 721 -34.59 63.46 -2.52
C ARG A 721 -34.14 62.92 -1.18
N ALA A 722 -35.04 62.79 -0.21
CA ALA A 722 -34.73 62.20 1.09
C ALA A 722 -34.20 60.77 0.94
N ALA A 723 -34.82 59.94 0.09
CA ALA A 723 -34.34 58.59 -0.21
C ALA A 723 -32.95 58.58 -0.90
N ASN A 724 -32.63 59.56 -1.75
CA ASN A 724 -31.29 59.68 -2.33
C ASN A 724 -30.25 60.13 -1.29
N GLU A 725 -30.60 61.03 -0.38
CA GLU A 725 -29.72 61.46 0.72
C GLU A 725 -29.47 60.31 1.74
N GLU A 726 -30.49 59.50 2.04
CA GLU A 726 -30.37 58.28 2.85
C GLU A 726 -29.50 57.21 2.16
N ILE A 727 -29.69 56.98 0.85
CA ILE A 727 -28.85 56.07 0.06
C ILE A 727 -27.39 56.54 0.03
N LEU A 728 -27.13 57.84 -0.11
CA LEU A 728 -25.77 58.40 -0.07
C LEU A 728 -25.13 58.22 1.30
N SER A 729 -25.84 58.53 2.39
CA SER A 729 -25.36 58.32 3.77
C SER A 729 -25.07 56.84 4.06
N SER A 730 -25.92 55.93 3.57
CA SER A 730 -25.69 54.48 3.69
C SER A 730 -24.48 54.02 2.87
N ASN A 731 -24.20 54.65 1.72
CA ASN A 731 -23.00 54.37 0.92
C ASN A 731 -21.71 54.81 1.64
N GLU A 732 -21.72 55.98 2.29
CA GLU A 732 -20.59 56.45 3.10
C GLU A 732 -20.33 55.53 4.32
N GLU A 733 -21.38 55.05 5.00
CA GLU A 733 -21.26 54.08 6.10
C GLU A 733 -20.77 52.69 5.61
N LEU A 734 -21.24 52.24 4.45
CA LEU A 734 -20.74 51.03 3.79
C LEU A 734 -19.28 51.17 3.33
N GLN A 735 -18.84 52.36 2.90
CA GLN A 735 -17.43 52.59 2.59
C GLN A 735 -16.58 52.58 3.87
N SER A 736 -17.00 53.27 4.93
CA SER A 736 -16.28 53.31 6.22
C SER A 736 -16.11 51.91 6.82
N THR A 737 -17.17 51.10 6.83
CA THR A 737 -17.10 49.71 7.33
C THR A 737 -16.25 48.79 6.45
N ASN A 738 -16.15 49.07 5.15
CA ASN A 738 -15.25 48.35 4.23
C ASN A 738 -13.77 48.74 4.46
N GLU A 739 -13.48 50.01 4.78
CA GLU A 739 -12.15 50.48 5.18
C GLU A 739 -11.71 49.88 6.54
N GLU A 740 -12.62 49.78 7.51
CA GLU A 740 -12.37 49.06 8.78
C GLU A 740 -12.14 47.55 8.55
N LEU A 741 -12.94 46.88 7.70
CA LEU A 741 -12.76 45.46 7.36
C LEU A 741 -11.45 45.19 6.63
N GLN A 742 -11.03 46.06 5.71
CA GLN A 742 -9.74 45.95 5.03
C GLN A 742 -8.57 46.15 6.02
N THR A 743 -8.70 47.06 6.98
CA THR A 743 -7.70 47.26 8.05
C THR A 743 -7.57 46.03 8.95
N ALA A 744 -8.70 45.48 9.42
CA ALA A 744 -8.71 44.27 10.25
C ALA A 744 -8.16 43.03 9.50
N LYS A 745 -8.40 42.94 8.18
CA LYS A 745 -7.83 41.91 7.32
C LYS A 745 -6.31 42.04 7.18
N GLU A 746 -5.77 43.25 7.10
CA GLU A 746 -4.32 43.48 7.05
C GLU A 746 -3.64 43.10 8.38
N GLU A 747 -4.27 43.37 9.53
CA GLU A 747 -3.79 42.92 10.85
C GLU A 747 -3.83 41.38 11.00
N ILE A 748 -4.89 40.73 10.52
CA ILE A 748 -4.99 39.26 10.48
C ILE A 748 -3.94 38.66 9.53
N GLN A 749 -3.64 39.30 8.39
CA GLN A 749 -2.61 38.82 7.49
C GLN A 749 -1.22 38.92 8.13
N ALA A 750 -0.87 40.06 8.75
CA ALA A 750 0.42 40.25 9.40
C ALA A 750 0.65 39.24 10.55
N THR A 751 -0.36 39.01 11.39
CA THR A 751 -0.26 38.00 12.48
C THR A 751 -0.15 36.57 11.95
N ASN A 752 -0.74 36.26 10.80
CA ASN A 752 -0.59 34.96 10.14
C ASN A 752 0.80 34.77 9.51
N GLU A 753 1.41 35.83 8.97
CA GLU A 753 2.80 35.84 8.48
C GLU A 753 3.82 35.64 9.62
N GLU A 754 3.61 36.26 10.78
CA GLU A 754 4.40 36.00 12.00
C GLU A 754 4.25 34.54 12.48
N LEU A 755 3.02 34.01 12.53
CA LEU A 755 2.76 32.63 12.94
C LEU A 755 3.39 31.61 11.99
N SER A 756 3.34 31.84 10.67
CA SER A 756 4.02 30.98 9.69
C SER A 756 5.53 30.97 9.93
N THR A 757 6.13 32.15 10.13
CA THR A 757 7.58 32.28 10.39
C THR A 757 8.01 31.55 11.67
N ILE A 758 7.20 31.61 12.73
CA ILE A 758 7.45 30.88 13.98
C ILE A 758 7.31 29.36 13.76
N ASN A 759 6.33 28.91 12.97
CA ASN A 759 6.12 27.49 12.71
C ASN A 759 7.28 26.90 11.88
N ASP A 760 7.79 27.64 10.89
CA ASP A 760 8.98 27.25 10.12
C ASP A 760 10.23 27.10 11.01
N GLU A 761 10.42 27.98 12.00
CA GLU A 761 11.51 27.83 12.97
C GLU A 761 11.33 26.58 13.87
N LEU A 762 10.09 26.29 14.29
CA LEU A 762 9.76 25.10 15.07
C LEU A 762 9.98 23.80 14.26
N TYR A 763 9.54 23.75 13.00
CA TYR A 763 9.80 22.63 12.10
C TYR A 763 11.31 22.41 11.89
N SER A 764 12.08 23.48 11.68
CA SER A 764 13.54 23.44 11.56
C SER A 764 14.20 22.85 12.80
N ARG A 765 13.88 23.36 14.00
CA ARG A 765 14.39 22.83 15.28
C ARG A 765 13.98 21.37 15.51
N ASN A 766 12.78 20.96 15.09
CA ASN A 766 12.28 19.59 15.25
C ASN A 766 13.00 18.61 14.29
N ALA A 767 13.29 19.06 13.05
CA ALA A 767 14.10 18.31 12.09
C ALA A 767 15.54 18.10 12.60
N ASP A 768 16.19 19.15 13.12
CA ASP A 768 17.52 19.05 13.73
C ASP A 768 17.52 18.14 14.97
N THR A 769 16.52 18.27 15.84
CA THR A 769 16.35 17.38 17.02
C THR A 769 16.19 15.91 16.59
N THR A 770 15.39 15.66 15.56
CA THR A 770 15.18 14.31 15.00
C THR A 770 16.48 13.76 14.40
N ARG A 771 17.22 14.58 13.66
CA ARG A 771 18.53 14.23 13.08
C ARG A 771 19.54 13.84 14.17
N ILE A 772 19.71 14.68 15.20
CA ILE A 772 20.61 14.42 16.32
C ILE A 772 20.19 13.15 17.09
N SER A 773 18.88 12.91 17.26
CA SER A 773 18.35 11.68 17.87
C SER A 773 18.70 10.44 17.04
N ASN A 774 18.58 10.51 15.71
CA ASN A 774 18.93 9.43 14.80
C ASN A 774 20.43 9.16 14.77
N ASP A 775 21.26 10.21 14.70
CA ASP A 775 22.73 10.09 14.78
C ASP A 775 23.15 9.44 16.11
N PHE A 776 22.52 9.81 17.23
CA PHE A 776 22.77 9.19 18.54
C PHE A 776 22.28 7.73 18.62
N GLN A 777 21.16 7.38 17.99
CA GLN A 777 20.73 5.98 17.87
C GLN A 777 21.69 5.15 17.02
N ASN A 778 22.18 5.69 15.89
CA ASN A 778 23.17 5.04 15.03
C ASN A 778 24.51 4.83 15.75
N LEU A 779 24.95 5.79 16.59
CA LEU A 779 26.12 5.63 17.44
C LEU A 779 25.93 4.53 18.51
N LEU A 780 24.79 4.50 19.21
CA LEU A 780 24.50 3.42 20.17
C LEU A 780 24.33 2.04 19.49
N GLY A 781 23.83 2.00 18.25
CA GLY A 781 23.67 0.75 17.48
C GLY A 781 24.97 0.20 16.91
N SER A 782 25.98 1.06 16.67
CA SER A 782 27.29 0.65 16.14
C SER A 782 28.33 0.34 17.23
N ILE A 783 28.08 0.73 18.47
CA ILE A 783 28.94 0.39 19.62
C ILE A 783 28.64 -1.04 20.09
N ASN A 784 29.54 -1.97 19.79
CA ASN A 784 29.48 -3.37 20.22
C ASN A 784 29.86 -3.59 21.71
N ILE A 785 29.70 -2.57 22.56
CA ILE A 785 30.02 -2.61 24.01
C ILE A 785 28.71 -2.53 24.78
N PRO A 786 28.41 -3.46 25.71
CA PRO A 786 27.25 -3.36 26.58
C PRO A 786 27.26 -2.10 27.46
N ILE A 787 26.49 -1.11 27.06
CA ILE A 787 26.20 0.12 27.80
C ILE A 787 24.71 0.15 28.18
N LEU A 788 24.43 0.44 29.45
CA LEU A 788 23.11 0.66 30.03
C LEU A 788 23.11 2.02 30.77
N MET A 789 22.14 2.88 30.49
CA MET A 789 21.97 4.19 31.10
C MET A 789 20.71 4.20 31.96
N LEU A 790 20.83 4.68 33.20
CA LEU A 790 19.77 4.77 34.19
C LEU A 790 19.51 6.22 34.57
N GLN A 791 18.29 6.56 34.99
CA GLN A 791 17.97 7.84 35.63
C GLN A 791 18.25 7.81 37.14
N GLY A 792 18.01 8.94 37.84
CA GLY A 792 18.26 9.07 39.28
C GLY A 792 17.39 8.19 40.19
N ASP A 793 16.31 7.62 39.66
CA ASP A 793 15.40 6.68 40.32
C ASP A 793 15.67 5.20 39.97
N LEU A 794 16.80 4.91 39.31
CA LEU A 794 17.18 3.60 38.76
C LEU A 794 16.30 3.09 37.61
N SER A 795 15.45 3.93 37.01
CA SER A 795 14.73 3.59 35.78
C SER A 795 15.63 3.57 34.54
N ILE A 796 15.36 2.68 33.59
CA ILE A 796 16.17 2.51 32.37
C ILE A 796 15.91 3.67 31.40
N ARG A 797 16.93 4.51 31.19
CA ARG A 797 16.88 5.65 30.28
C ARG A 797 17.10 5.23 28.82
N ARG A 798 18.16 4.46 28.54
CA ARG A 798 18.55 3.90 27.23
C ARG A 798 19.52 2.73 27.42
N PHE A 799 19.64 1.86 26.43
CA PHE A 799 20.63 0.79 26.39
C PHE A 799 21.11 0.50 24.96
N THR A 800 22.18 -0.27 24.85
CA THR A 800 22.76 -0.77 23.59
C THR A 800 22.23 -2.18 23.24
N PRO A 801 22.22 -2.60 21.98
CA PRO A 801 21.73 -3.94 21.59
C PRO A 801 22.47 -5.10 22.28
N THR A 802 23.75 -4.91 22.61
CA THR A 802 24.57 -5.88 23.35
C THR A 802 24.23 -5.93 24.84
N ALA A 803 23.90 -4.79 25.46
CA ALA A 803 23.37 -4.77 26.83
C ALA A 803 21.99 -5.44 26.93
N ALA A 804 21.16 -5.37 25.89
CA ALA A 804 19.86 -6.03 25.87
C ALA A 804 19.97 -7.55 26.09
N ALA A 805 21.00 -8.20 25.52
CA ALA A 805 21.23 -9.64 25.70
C ALA A 805 21.69 -10.02 27.13
N LEU A 806 22.55 -9.20 27.76
CA LEU A 806 23.09 -9.47 29.11
C LEU A 806 22.11 -9.13 30.24
N PHE A 807 21.32 -8.07 30.07
CA PHE A 807 20.31 -7.64 31.04
C PHE A 807 18.90 -8.18 30.71
N ASN A 808 18.74 -9.00 29.67
CA ASN A 808 17.46 -9.54 29.18
C ASN A 808 16.39 -8.45 28.88
N LEU A 809 16.80 -7.31 28.33
CA LEU A 809 15.94 -6.15 28.05
C LEU A 809 15.25 -6.27 26.69
N ILE A 810 14.02 -5.77 26.61
CA ILE A 810 13.35 -5.45 25.34
C ILE A 810 13.12 -3.94 25.21
N SER A 811 12.91 -3.45 23.98
CA SER A 811 12.80 -2.01 23.69
C SER A 811 11.69 -1.27 24.46
N THR A 812 10.75 -2.00 25.07
CA THR A 812 9.66 -1.48 25.91
C THR A 812 10.01 -1.37 27.41
N ASP A 813 11.17 -1.87 27.87
CA ASP A 813 11.61 -1.69 29.27
C ASP A 813 12.22 -0.30 29.53
N ILE A 814 12.28 0.58 28.52
CA ILE A 814 12.68 1.98 28.71
C ILE A 814 11.64 2.69 29.60
N GLY A 815 12.09 3.30 30.69
CA GLY A 815 11.28 3.88 31.75
C GLY A 815 10.92 2.92 32.90
N ARG A 816 11.34 1.65 32.84
CA ARG A 816 11.11 0.65 33.90
C ARG A 816 12.27 0.64 34.92
N PRO A 817 12.04 0.49 36.23
CA PRO A 817 13.11 0.34 37.23
C PRO A 817 13.95 -0.92 36.97
N LEU A 818 15.25 -0.84 37.26
CA LEU A 818 16.17 -1.98 37.07
C LEU A 818 15.82 -3.20 37.95
N SER A 819 15.24 -2.98 39.13
CA SER A 819 14.83 -4.03 40.10
C SER A 819 13.79 -5.01 39.57
N ASP A 820 13.10 -4.63 38.50
CA ASP A 820 12.00 -5.38 37.87
C ASP A 820 12.51 -6.45 36.87
N ILE A 821 13.84 -6.57 36.70
CA ILE A 821 14.48 -7.15 35.52
C ILE A 821 15.58 -8.14 35.92
N ASN A 822 15.40 -9.41 35.54
CA ASN A 822 16.35 -10.49 35.85
C ASN A 822 17.60 -10.44 34.95
N HIS A 823 18.70 -9.89 35.45
CA HIS A 823 19.99 -9.82 34.74
C HIS A 823 20.79 -11.14 34.77
N ARG A 824 21.65 -11.37 33.78
CA ARG A 824 22.51 -12.58 33.70
C ARG A 824 23.79 -12.53 34.53
N LEU A 825 24.09 -11.41 35.19
CA LEU A 825 25.30 -11.23 35.98
C LEU A 825 25.21 -11.98 37.31
N ILE A 826 26.27 -12.71 37.67
CA ILE A 826 26.40 -13.41 38.96
C ILE A 826 26.89 -12.41 40.00
N MET A 827 25.97 -11.56 40.48
CA MET A 827 26.24 -10.57 41.54
C MET A 827 24.97 -10.23 42.33
N SER A 828 25.13 -9.97 43.63
CA SER A 828 24.00 -9.71 44.55
C SER A 828 23.67 -8.23 44.76
N ASP A 829 24.68 -7.35 44.65
CA ASP A 829 24.64 -6.00 45.24
C ASP A 829 24.57 -4.86 44.20
N LEU A 830 24.16 -5.15 42.96
CA LEU A 830 24.23 -4.22 41.82
C LEU A 830 23.55 -2.86 42.10
N GLU A 831 22.31 -2.89 42.60
CA GLU A 831 21.55 -1.67 42.91
C GLU A 831 22.22 -0.83 44.00
N SER A 832 22.69 -1.48 45.08
CA SER A 832 23.40 -0.81 46.18
C SER A 832 24.66 -0.10 45.70
N GLN A 833 25.40 -0.70 44.76
CA GLN A 833 26.56 -0.07 44.14
C GLN A 833 26.19 1.12 43.24
N ILE A 834 25.11 1.03 42.47
CA ILE A 834 24.65 2.16 41.63
C ILE A 834 24.24 3.34 42.52
N VAL A 835 23.47 3.10 43.59
CA VAL A 835 23.09 4.12 44.58
C VAL A 835 24.31 4.72 45.26
N ALA A 836 25.34 3.92 45.58
CA ALA A 836 26.61 4.41 46.11
C ALA A 836 27.37 5.30 45.10
N VAL A 837 27.37 4.97 43.81
CA VAL A 837 28.01 5.81 42.76
C VAL A 837 27.25 7.13 42.55
N ILE A 838 25.92 7.11 42.52
CA ILE A 838 25.08 8.31 42.40
C ILE A 838 25.30 9.25 43.60
N SER A 839 25.41 8.71 44.81
CA SER A 839 25.56 9.52 46.04
C SER A 839 26.99 9.95 46.36
N THR A 840 28.01 9.16 45.98
CA THR A 840 29.43 9.48 46.28
C THR A 840 30.19 10.14 45.13
N LEU A 841 29.60 10.21 43.92
CA LEU A 841 30.21 10.73 42.69
C LEU A 841 31.49 10.02 42.19
N ASN A 842 31.95 8.98 42.90
CA ASN A 842 33.12 8.19 42.51
C ASN A 842 32.73 7.10 41.51
N GLN A 843 33.57 6.87 40.49
CA GLN A 843 33.39 5.71 39.60
C GLN A 843 33.71 4.40 40.34
N HIS A 844 32.97 3.33 40.04
CA HIS A 844 33.19 1.98 40.55
C HIS A 844 33.57 1.04 39.40
N SER A 845 34.47 0.09 39.64
CA SER A 845 34.93 -0.92 38.67
C SER A 845 35.12 -2.23 39.41
N GLN A 846 34.61 -3.33 38.85
CA GLN A 846 34.77 -4.67 39.42
C GLN A 846 34.66 -5.73 38.32
N GLU A 847 35.35 -6.85 38.52
CA GLU A 847 35.25 -8.00 37.63
C GLU A 847 34.06 -8.87 38.05
N VAL A 848 33.15 -9.15 37.11
CA VAL A 848 31.95 -9.97 37.31
C VAL A 848 31.90 -11.09 36.28
N GLN A 849 31.15 -12.15 36.58
CA GLN A 849 30.93 -13.27 35.68
C GLN A 849 29.45 -13.33 35.27
N ASP A 850 29.14 -13.76 34.03
CA ASP A 850 27.76 -14.07 33.63
C ASP A 850 27.40 -15.55 33.91
N GLN A 851 26.11 -15.87 33.80
CA GLN A 851 25.58 -17.23 33.93
C GLN A 851 26.15 -18.23 32.90
N ASP A 852 26.69 -17.75 31.78
CA ASP A 852 27.34 -18.54 30.74
C ASP A 852 28.87 -18.73 31.00
N GLY A 853 29.37 -18.22 32.14
CA GLY A 853 30.74 -18.40 32.62
C GLY A 853 31.78 -17.41 32.08
N ARG A 854 31.36 -16.34 31.40
CA ARG A 854 32.25 -15.31 30.81
C ARG A 854 32.58 -14.19 31.78
N TRP A 855 33.79 -13.65 31.68
CA TRP A 855 34.25 -12.54 32.52
C TRP A 855 34.07 -11.15 31.87
N TYR A 856 33.55 -10.21 32.65
CA TYR A 856 33.34 -8.82 32.29
C TYR A 856 33.91 -7.88 33.36
N ASP A 857 34.54 -6.76 32.96
CA ASP A 857 34.83 -5.64 33.86
C ASP A 857 33.64 -4.66 33.79
N LEU A 858 32.85 -4.64 34.88
CA LEU A 858 31.69 -3.78 35.05
C LEU A 858 32.11 -2.43 35.66
N ARG A 859 31.93 -1.37 34.87
CA ARG A 859 32.24 0.02 35.21
C ARG A 859 30.96 0.81 35.40
N ILE A 860 30.78 1.38 36.59
CA ILE A 860 29.63 2.22 36.95
C ILE A 860 30.11 3.66 37.13
N ARG A 861 29.48 4.61 36.44
CA ARG A 861 29.83 6.04 36.43
C ARG A 861 28.60 6.92 36.67
N PRO A 862 28.70 8.03 37.40
CA PRO A 862 27.59 8.98 37.52
C PRO A 862 27.35 9.68 36.19
N TYR A 863 26.08 9.84 35.80
CA TYR A 863 25.69 10.67 34.65
C TYR A 863 25.44 12.10 35.13
N ARG A 864 26.01 13.08 34.43
CA ARG A 864 25.82 14.51 34.73
C ARG A 864 25.23 15.24 33.53
N THR A 865 24.34 16.19 33.77
CA THR A 865 23.86 17.14 32.76
C THR A 865 24.87 18.28 32.55
N LEU A 866 24.61 19.14 31.56
CA LEU A 866 25.41 20.34 31.30
C LEU A 866 25.39 21.35 32.47
N ASP A 867 24.35 21.29 33.32
CA ASP A 867 24.20 22.11 34.54
C ASP A 867 24.91 21.51 35.77
N ASP A 868 25.81 20.55 35.56
CA ASP A 868 26.51 19.72 36.57
C ASP A 868 25.59 18.98 37.55
N ARG A 869 24.30 18.82 37.23
CA ARG A 869 23.34 18.04 38.02
C ARG A 869 23.51 16.55 37.74
N ILE A 870 23.47 15.74 38.80
CA ILE A 870 23.47 14.27 38.70
C ILE A 870 22.10 13.83 38.20
N ASP A 871 22.07 13.09 37.09
CA ASP A 871 20.84 12.67 36.40
C ASP A 871 20.91 11.15 36.08
N GLY A 872 21.33 10.39 37.10
CA GLY A 872 21.44 8.93 37.09
C GLY A 872 22.86 8.40 36.92
N ALA A 873 22.99 7.24 36.27
CA ALA A 873 24.24 6.50 36.15
C ALA A 873 24.37 5.80 34.79
N VAL A 874 25.62 5.55 34.37
CA VAL A 874 25.96 4.75 33.19
C VAL A 874 26.76 3.54 33.63
N LEU A 875 26.26 2.36 33.27
CA LEU A 875 26.93 1.07 33.41
C LEU A 875 27.55 0.71 32.06
N VAL A 876 28.79 0.24 32.07
CA VAL A 876 29.52 -0.25 30.90
C VAL A 876 30.19 -1.57 31.27
N LEU A 877 29.96 -2.62 30.50
CA LEU A 877 30.68 -3.90 30.66
C LEU A 877 31.68 -4.05 29.52
N VAL A 878 32.94 -4.32 29.88
CA VAL A 878 34.00 -4.65 28.92
C VAL A 878 34.26 -6.15 28.99
N ASP A 879 34.20 -6.85 27.85
CA ASP A 879 34.55 -8.27 27.79
C ASP A 879 36.05 -8.45 28.09
N VAL A 880 36.36 -9.23 29.11
CA VAL A 880 37.73 -9.58 29.51
C VAL A 880 37.94 -11.09 29.55
N ASP A 881 37.01 -11.89 29.03
CA ASP A 881 37.02 -13.35 29.11
C ASP A 881 38.23 -13.95 28.37
N VAL A 882 38.54 -13.45 27.18
CA VAL A 882 39.73 -13.84 26.40
C VAL A 882 41.03 -13.48 27.14
N LEU A 883 41.06 -12.32 27.82
CA LEU A 883 42.23 -11.88 28.58
C LEU A 883 42.41 -12.75 29.83
N LYS A 884 41.34 -12.96 30.62
CA LYS A 884 41.34 -13.83 31.80
C LYS A 884 41.76 -15.26 31.45
N ARG A 885 41.14 -15.87 30.43
CA ARG A 885 41.46 -17.24 30.00
C ARG A 885 42.89 -17.35 29.49
N SER A 886 43.42 -16.37 28.75
CA SER A 886 44.83 -16.41 28.33
C SER A 886 45.80 -16.21 29.49
N THR A 887 45.52 -15.31 30.46
CA THR A 887 46.36 -15.16 31.66
C THR A 887 46.38 -16.42 32.53
N GLU A 888 45.24 -17.10 32.69
CA GLU A 888 45.15 -18.35 33.45
C GLU A 888 45.77 -19.53 32.69
N GLN A 889 45.62 -19.61 31.36
CA GLN A 889 46.33 -20.60 30.53
C GLN A 889 47.84 -20.40 30.55
N LEU A 890 48.33 -19.15 30.47
CA LEU A 890 49.76 -18.83 30.59
C LEU A 890 50.29 -19.20 31.97
N ARG A 891 49.52 -18.94 33.03
CA ARG A 891 49.85 -19.37 34.38
C ARG A 891 49.92 -20.88 34.49
N GLN A 892 48.89 -21.61 34.06
CA GLN A 892 48.87 -23.08 34.11
C GLN A 892 49.99 -23.70 33.27
N ALA A 893 50.29 -23.15 32.08
CA ALA A 893 51.40 -23.59 31.24
C ALA A 893 52.77 -23.33 31.88
N ARG A 894 52.95 -22.19 32.55
CA ARG A 894 54.17 -21.86 33.31
C ARG A 894 54.33 -22.77 34.53
N ASP A 895 53.30 -22.86 35.37
CA ASP A 895 53.30 -23.65 36.59
C ASP A 895 53.48 -25.16 36.27
N TYR A 896 52.99 -25.63 35.12
CA TYR A 896 53.26 -26.97 34.58
C TYR A 896 54.70 -27.15 34.05
N ALA A 897 55.27 -26.14 33.39
CA ALA A 897 56.66 -26.18 32.93
C ALA A 897 57.65 -26.13 34.10
N GLU A 898 57.40 -25.30 35.11
CA GLU A 898 58.12 -25.26 36.39
C GLU A 898 58.06 -26.65 37.06
N ALA A 899 56.89 -27.26 37.15
CA ALA A 899 56.72 -28.61 37.72
C ALA A 899 57.45 -29.71 36.93
N ILE A 900 57.53 -29.63 35.60
CA ILE A 900 58.33 -30.57 34.79
C ILE A 900 59.82 -30.41 35.09
N VAL A 901 60.33 -29.17 35.05
CA VAL A 901 61.76 -28.86 35.26
C VAL A 901 62.23 -29.36 36.63
N GLU A 902 61.42 -29.18 37.66
CA GLU A 902 61.74 -29.58 39.03
C GLU A 902 61.61 -31.10 39.27
N MET A 903 60.92 -31.83 38.38
CA MET A 903 60.87 -33.30 38.36
C MET A 903 61.98 -33.95 37.52
N VAL A 904 62.74 -33.19 36.71
CA VAL A 904 63.89 -33.73 35.97
C VAL A 904 64.94 -34.26 36.97
N SER A 905 65.30 -35.54 36.84
CA SER A 905 66.23 -36.21 37.76
C SER A 905 67.70 -35.82 37.54
N ASP A 906 68.03 -35.30 36.36
CA ASP A 906 69.34 -34.72 36.04
C ASP A 906 69.41 -33.26 36.52
N SER A 907 70.63 -32.75 36.74
CA SER A 907 70.83 -31.34 37.10
C SER A 907 70.60 -30.46 35.87
N LEU A 908 69.69 -29.48 35.95
CA LEU A 908 69.26 -28.66 34.82
C LEU A 908 69.52 -27.17 35.07
N LEU A 909 70.11 -26.51 34.06
CA LEU A 909 70.19 -25.06 33.95
C LEU A 909 69.46 -24.58 32.69
N VAL A 910 68.77 -23.45 32.82
CA VAL A 910 68.30 -22.63 31.70
C VAL A 910 69.15 -21.36 31.67
N LEU A 911 69.81 -21.08 30.55
CA LEU A 911 70.62 -19.88 30.35
C LEU A 911 70.00 -18.93 29.31
N ASP A 912 70.32 -17.64 29.40
CA ASP A 912 70.04 -16.65 28.35
C ASP A 912 71.15 -16.58 27.29
N ALA A 913 70.99 -15.64 26.34
CA ALA A 913 71.95 -15.40 25.26
C ALA A 913 73.30 -14.85 25.74
N ASP A 914 73.36 -14.24 26.92
CA ASP A 914 74.58 -13.73 27.57
C ASP A 914 75.23 -14.79 28.50
N LEU A 915 74.71 -16.03 28.49
CA LEU A 915 75.12 -17.15 29.35
C LEU A 915 74.91 -16.92 30.85
N ARG A 916 73.89 -16.13 31.22
CA ARG A 916 73.40 -15.99 32.59
C ARG A 916 72.36 -17.06 32.89
N VAL A 917 72.31 -17.55 34.13
CA VAL A 917 71.28 -18.48 34.56
C VAL A 917 69.94 -17.75 34.66
N VAL A 918 68.96 -18.15 33.86
CA VAL A 918 67.56 -17.73 33.96
C VAL A 918 66.84 -18.56 35.02
N HIS A 919 67.17 -19.85 35.12
CA HIS A 919 66.59 -20.75 36.12
C HIS A 919 67.51 -21.98 36.36
N ALA A 920 67.52 -22.49 37.59
CA ALA A 920 68.25 -23.70 37.98
C ALA A 920 67.32 -24.65 38.77
N ASN A 921 67.26 -25.92 38.37
CA ASN A 921 66.38 -26.88 39.04
C ASN A 921 66.96 -27.34 40.39
N GLY A 922 66.07 -27.84 41.27
CA GLY A 922 66.42 -28.33 42.60
C GLY A 922 67.48 -29.43 42.59
N GLN A 923 67.62 -30.22 41.52
CA GLN A 923 68.70 -31.22 41.42
C GLN A 923 70.08 -30.57 41.23
N PHE A 924 70.20 -29.53 40.38
CA PHE A 924 71.45 -28.78 40.23
C PHE A 924 71.88 -28.16 41.56
N CYS A 925 70.96 -27.45 42.24
CA CYS A 925 71.23 -26.86 43.55
C CYS A 925 71.63 -27.91 44.60
N ASN A 926 70.96 -29.08 44.63
CA ASN A 926 71.29 -30.16 45.56
C ASN A 926 72.60 -30.89 45.25
N ALA A 927 72.94 -31.09 43.97
CA ALA A 927 74.16 -31.78 43.55
C ALA A 927 75.41 -30.91 43.78
N PHE A 928 75.33 -29.62 43.42
CA PHE A 928 76.47 -28.69 43.45
C PHE A 928 76.49 -27.77 44.67
N LYS A 929 75.55 -27.93 45.61
CA LYS A 929 75.46 -27.22 46.91
C LYS A 929 75.38 -25.69 46.79
N VAL A 930 74.69 -25.21 45.76
CA VAL A 930 74.41 -23.78 45.54
C VAL A 930 72.94 -23.47 45.85
N LEU A 931 72.66 -22.27 46.35
CA LEU A 931 71.29 -21.78 46.57
C LEU A 931 70.74 -21.15 45.29
N PRO A 932 69.44 -21.32 44.95
CA PRO A 932 68.85 -20.71 43.75
C PRO A 932 69.04 -19.18 43.70
N GLN A 933 68.89 -18.50 44.84
CA GLN A 933 69.03 -17.03 44.97
C GLN A 933 70.46 -16.52 44.70
N ASP A 934 71.47 -17.36 44.87
CA ASP A 934 72.88 -17.06 44.55
C ASP A 934 73.29 -17.55 43.15
N THR A 935 72.36 -18.21 42.44
CA THR A 935 72.61 -18.89 41.16
C THR A 935 71.92 -18.18 39.99
N GLU A 936 70.65 -17.76 40.16
CA GLU A 936 69.88 -17.07 39.12
C GLU A 936 70.37 -15.63 38.89
N GLY A 937 70.39 -15.17 37.64
CA GLY A 937 70.94 -13.89 37.19
C GLY A 937 72.47 -13.84 37.05
N CYS A 938 73.20 -14.74 37.72
CA CYS A 938 74.65 -14.87 37.62
C CYS A 938 75.10 -15.45 36.28
N LEU A 939 76.29 -15.07 35.81
CA LEU A 939 76.93 -15.69 34.64
C LEU A 939 77.34 -17.12 34.99
N ILE A 940 77.12 -18.10 34.09
CA ILE A 940 77.41 -19.51 34.40
C ILE A 940 78.88 -19.73 34.84
N PHE A 941 79.84 -19.01 34.25
CA PHE A 941 81.26 -19.16 34.59
C PHE A 941 81.63 -18.60 35.98
N ASP A 942 80.82 -17.71 36.55
CA ASP A 942 81.09 -17.08 37.85
C ASP A 942 80.49 -17.88 39.03
N LEU A 943 79.58 -18.82 38.73
CA LEU A 943 78.92 -19.70 39.71
C LEU A 943 79.93 -20.46 40.58
N GLY A 944 79.56 -20.69 41.84
CA GLY A 944 80.40 -21.46 42.78
C GLY A 944 81.77 -20.81 43.02
N ASN A 945 81.85 -19.47 43.04
CA ASN A 945 83.10 -18.72 43.12
C ASN A 945 84.07 -19.02 41.95
N GLY A 946 83.53 -19.08 40.73
CA GLY A 946 84.31 -19.30 39.51
C GLY A 946 84.66 -20.76 39.17
N GLN A 947 84.22 -21.74 39.97
CA GLN A 947 84.46 -23.17 39.72
C GLN A 947 83.87 -23.65 38.38
N TRP A 948 82.82 -22.99 37.89
CA TRP A 948 82.20 -23.30 36.60
C TRP A 948 82.91 -22.68 35.39
N ASN A 949 84.01 -21.94 35.58
CA ASN A 949 84.84 -21.40 34.50
C ASN A 949 85.75 -22.47 33.84
N ILE A 950 85.16 -23.60 33.46
CA ILE A 950 85.87 -24.76 32.89
C ILE A 950 86.11 -24.52 31.40
N ALA A 951 87.33 -24.77 30.89
CA ALA A 951 87.71 -24.44 29.51
C ALA A 951 86.86 -25.19 28.46
N GLU A 952 86.60 -26.47 28.73
CA GLU A 952 85.77 -27.36 27.92
C GLU A 952 84.30 -26.90 27.90
N LEU A 953 83.75 -26.48 29.04
CA LEU A 953 82.40 -25.92 29.14
C LEU A 953 82.30 -24.56 28.42
N ARG A 954 83.33 -23.72 28.53
CA ARG A 954 83.40 -22.44 27.83
C ARG A 954 83.40 -22.63 26.32
N SER A 955 84.22 -23.54 25.79
CA SER A 955 84.23 -23.83 24.35
C SER A 955 82.92 -24.50 23.88
N LEU A 956 82.31 -25.36 24.71
CA LEU A 956 80.98 -25.90 24.44
C LEU A 956 79.94 -24.77 24.24
N LEU A 957 79.86 -23.81 25.16
CA LEU A 957 78.85 -22.76 25.15
C LEU A 957 79.15 -21.58 24.20
N GLN A 958 80.43 -21.26 23.97
CA GLN A 958 80.85 -20.09 23.16
C GLN A 958 81.26 -20.44 21.73
N ASP A 959 81.90 -21.59 21.48
CA ASP A 959 82.38 -21.96 20.15
C ASP A 959 81.46 -22.97 19.44
N LEU A 960 80.96 -23.97 20.17
CA LEU A 960 80.25 -25.11 19.59
C LEU A 960 78.74 -24.87 19.49
N LEU A 961 78.07 -24.51 20.60
CA LEU A 961 76.60 -24.35 20.61
C LEU A 961 76.07 -23.30 19.62
N PRO A 962 76.70 -22.12 19.45
CA PRO A 962 76.24 -21.12 18.47
C PRO A 962 76.40 -21.56 17.01
N ARG A 963 77.15 -22.64 16.76
CA ARG A 963 77.36 -23.24 15.42
C ARG A 963 76.56 -24.52 15.22
N ASN A 964 76.20 -25.21 16.29
CA ASN A 964 75.48 -26.48 16.28
C ASN A 964 74.39 -26.47 17.35
N THR A 965 73.13 -26.37 16.92
CA THR A 965 71.97 -26.02 17.77
C THR A 965 71.66 -27.03 18.90
N GLN A 966 72.27 -28.20 18.87
CA GLN A 966 72.21 -29.23 19.90
C GLN A 966 73.56 -29.96 19.98
N VAL A 967 74.03 -30.23 21.19
CA VAL A 967 75.23 -31.03 21.50
C VAL A 967 74.89 -32.00 22.61
N GLU A 968 75.28 -33.26 22.46
CA GLU A 968 74.96 -34.34 23.39
C GLU A 968 76.21 -35.11 23.82
N ASN A 969 76.13 -35.76 24.99
CA ASN A 969 77.14 -36.65 25.55
C ASN A 969 78.55 -36.02 25.70
N PHE A 970 78.64 -34.69 25.79
CA PHE A 970 79.92 -33.98 25.89
C PHE A 970 80.51 -34.17 27.30
N ARG A 971 81.68 -34.82 27.39
CA ARG A 971 82.33 -35.19 28.66
C ARG A 971 83.25 -34.07 29.15
N VAL A 972 83.10 -33.69 30.42
CA VAL A 972 83.93 -32.70 31.12
C VAL A 972 84.39 -33.28 32.44
N GLU A 973 85.68 -33.15 32.75
CA GLU A 973 86.26 -33.61 34.02
C GLU A 973 86.79 -32.40 34.81
N HIS A 974 86.31 -32.24 36.04
CA HIS A 974 86.66 -31.09 36.87
C HIS A 974 86.73 -31.48 38.36
N THR A 975 87.48 -30.72 39.17
CA THR A 975 87.60 -30.95 40.61
C THR A 975 87.11 -29.72 41.36
N PHE A 976 85.92 -29.84 41.97
CA PHE A 976 85.27 -28.77 42.71
C PHE A 976 85.73 -28.79 44.18
N ASP A 977 86.04 -27.64 44.78
CA ASP A 977 86.63 -27.56 46.12
C ASP A 977 85.77 -28.18 47.23
N GLN A 978 84.43 -28.20 47.04
CA GLN A 978 83.47 -28.66 48.06
C GLN A 978 82.92 -30.09 47.81
N ILE A 979 82.95 -30.58 46.56
CA ILE A 979 82.33 -31.88 46.19
C ILE A 979 83.31 -32.86 45.50
N GLY A 980 84.58 -32.48 45.34
CA GLY A 980 85.65 -33.35 44.87
C GLY A 980 85.75 -33.49 43.33
N PRO A 981 86.53 -34.47 42.85
CA PRO A 981 86.69 -34.75 41.42
C PRO A 981 85.40 -35.34 40.85
N LYS A 982 84.97 -34.81 39.70
CA LYS A 982 83.73 -35.17 39.01
C LYS A 982 83.95 -35.36 37.51
N THR A 983 83.45 -36.48 36.99
CA THR A 983 83.24 -36.69 35.54
C THR A 983 81.79 -36.36 35.22
N MET A 984 81.56 -35.28 34.49
CA MET A 984 80.22 -34.82 34.10
C MET A 984 79.98 -35.12 32.62
N ARG A 985 78.75 -35.52 32.29
CA ARG A 985 78.23 -35.60 30.93
C ARG A 985 77.23 -34.49 30.72
N LEU A 986 77.50 -33.64 29.73
CA LEU A 986 76.70 -32.48 29.38
C LEU A 986 75.90 -32.75 28.10
N ASN A 987 74.63 -32.37 28.09
CA ASN A 987 73.88 -32.15 26.86
C ASN A 987 73.31 -30.74 26.88
N ALA A 988 73.47 -30.00 25.79
CA ALA A 988 73.09 -28.61 25.68
C ALA A 988 72.31 -28.37 24.38
N ARG A 989 71.25 -27.58 24.43
CA ARG A 989 70.38 -27.31 23.28
C ARG A 989 69.88 -25.86 23.28
N GLN A 990 69.93 -25.21 22.13
CA GLN A 990 69.35 -23.89 21.95
C GLN A 990 67.84 -23.97 21.68
N ILE A 991 67.06 -23.10 22.31
CA ILE A 991 65.61 -23.01 22.18
C ILE A 991 65.23 -21.56 21.83
N SER A 992 64.56 -21.36 20.71
CA SER A 992 64.09 -20.04 20.29
C SER A 992 62.81 -19.66 21.04
N THR A 993 62.80 -18.51 21.71
CA THR A 993 61.59 -17.95 22.33
C THR A 993 60.81 -17.08 21.34
N ALA A 994 59.50 -16.91 21.56
CA ALA A 994 58.69 -15.96 20.77
C ALA A 994 59.13 -14.49 20.93
N THR A 995 59.86 -14.18 22.01
CA THR A 995 60.49 -12.88 22.28
C THR A 995 61.81 -12.63 21.53
N GLY A 996 62.27 -13.59 20.71
CA GLY A 996 63.44 -13.43 19.83
C GLY A 996 64.80 -13.65 20.50
N SER A 997 64.88 -13.62 21.82
CA SER A 997 66.06 -14.07 22.58
C SER A 997 66.15 -15.60 22.57
N PRO A 998 67.30 -16.20 22.19
CA PRO A 998 67.52 -17.62 22.38
C PRO A 998 67.78 -17.94 23.85
N LEU A 999 67.19 -19.02 24.33
CA LEU A 999 67.58 -19.67 25.59
C LEU A 999 68.45 -20.88 25.29
N ILE A 1000 69.27 -21.28 26.26
CA ILE A 1000 70.10 -22.48 26.20
C ILE A 1000 69.70 -23.39 27.37
N LEU A 1001 69.23 -24.59 27.05
CA LEU A 1001 68.93 -25.63 28.02
C LEU A 1001 70.18 -26.51 28.20
N LEU A 1002 70.69 -26.64 29.43
CA LEU A 1002 71.89 -27.40 29.76
C LEU A 1002 71.56 -28.47 30.83
N THR A 1003 71.61 -29.73 30.44
CA THR A 1003 71.56 -30.90 31.34
C THR A 1003 72.97 -31.32 31.75
N ILE A 1004 73.15 -31.62 33.04
CA ILE A 1004 74.42 -32.02 33.65
C ILE A 1004 74.19 -33.31 34.43
N LEU A 1005 74.90 -34.37 34.05
CA LEU A 1005 74.75 -35.71 34.62
C LEU A 1005 76.11 -36.19 35.15
N ASP A 1006 76.21 -36.40 36.46
CA ASP A 1006 77.41 -36.96 37.10
C ASP A 1006 77.53 -38.46 36.77
N VAL A 1007 78.63 -38.83 36.13
CA VAL A 1007 78.94 -40.22 35.71
C VAL A 1007 80.20 -40.76 36.40
N SER A 1008 80.67 -40.10 37.46
CA SER A 1008 81.92 -40.46 38.18
C SER A 1008 81.94 -41.91 38.67
N ASP A 1009 80.79 -42.47 39.05
CA ASP A 1009 80.65 -43.84 39.54
C ASP A 1009 80.31 -44.88 38.43
N ARG A 1010 80.36 -44.50 37.14
CA ARG A 1010 80.10 -45.41 35.99
C ARG A 1010 81.31 -45.55 35.05
N PRO A 1011 82.38 -46.24 35.47
CA PRO A 1011 83.55 -46.48 34.63
C PRO A 1011 83.30 -47.56 33.56
N GLY A 1012 82.62 -47.19 32.47
CA GLY A 1012 82.66 -47.94 31.20
C GLY A 1012 81.34 -48.50 30.69
N GLU A 1013 80.48 -47.64 30.15
CA GLU A 1013 79.67 -48.01 28.98
C GLU A 1013 80.36 -47.46 27.72
N SER A 1014 80.59 -48.32 26.75
CA SER A 1014 81.14 -47.98 25.44
C SER A 1014 80.39 -48.73 24.35
N LEU A 1015 80.48 -48.23 23.11
CA LEU A 1015 79.69 -48.62 21.93
C LEU A 1015 78.26 -48.03 21.96
N GLY A 1016 77.66 -47.67 20.82
CA GLY A 1016 78.16 -47.78 19.45
C GLY A 1016 78.37 -46.44 18.75
N GLN A 1017 79.26 -46.41 17.75
CA GLN A 1017 79.18 -45.43 16.68
C GLN A 1017 77.96 -45.76 15.80
N SER A 1018 77.23 -44.76 15.34
CA SER A 1018 76.29 -44.88 14.23
C SER A 1018 76.23 -43.57 13.45
N ASP A 1019 76.81 -43.56 12.25
CA ASP A 1019 76.73 -42.40 11.35
C ASP A 1019 75.28 -42.14 10.92
N LYS A 1020 74.78 -40.91 11.15
CA LYS A 1020 73.91 -40.18 10.22
C LYS A 1020 73.70 -38.72 10.62
#